data_AF-A0AAN8FQI1-F1
#
_entry.id   AF-A0AAN8FQI1-F1
#
_cell.length_a   1.000
_cell.length_b   1.000
_cell.length_c   1.000
_cell.angle_alpha   90.00
_cell.angle_beta   90.00
_cell.angle_gamma   90.00
#
_symmetry.space_group_name_H-M   'P 1'
#
loop_
_entity.id
_entity.type
_entity.pdbx_description
1 polymer ?
#
loop_
_entity_poly.entity_id
_entity_poly.type
_entity_poly.pdbx_seq_one_letter_code
_entity_poly.pdbx_strand_id
1 'polypeptide(L)'
;MQFNMHFGLLILLPCIGSLHFTKPCERSSQTYDASDYTRLIDYLNYSVNYKVDPCEDFYQFSCGNWIVNTNDTLMNWEAISPLIKMSRLYEQEQREVLNSTEQSKSDAITQARKLYHSCIGAEEEWNSTGLSGIHYVMGKIEKFGIFPMLSEDPFDEAQFNAKFDFTWLLAYFNQNDTVLDVIVPDIYLESFATGRISFMPRETLFSYLGTDFTRKLQMDFTEFLLRLMKLIAADIGINYHKTNTQSDILALRIFMSKIYGLSRSISAKSMNLSQVDETIHKANWTEYLFLTAPPIVHPYIAEDPIVRSPSEEYIEKLNEVLNETSPRTLTNYVIVQYILHSLSLLEKKYIKLLEWFISISDSPRRLDRSGLCFTVTNKLYKVAVLAMYARSKPTEILRPMAEEMVGAIITAFKDVVQENKWMDRTFKKAVLGKISRITWTLLDDDLFHNDTALDELYAADYGLSDQPFLEMLAKITHIRKTEDYLKLITVETDERSYLKKFSYVGYAANAFYTPRVNHIMIPLPFLQFPVFDKSFPRSFLYGTVGSIIGHEISHSLDVEGRLFDANGEKREWWKKKWTEEYDKRALCYKEQYDNVKIPKFNVSLDGTSTLAENIADNEGIKIAYRAYKKYTARLKDSAKSENVDGFTQNQLFFLGFSQIWCRKTAEFTLYEQRFDEHAPPEYRSEFWQEMSMPGYELRPSEHAQTAPHCFEPFVFTYVLVLRDAITLAHRSPHDKLGVRRFEDFHDQMVSRRPSRGGRRVKPEFWLPPPATIGSVTSDPATP
;
A
#
# COMPACT_ATOMS: atom_id res chain seq x y z
N MET A 1 11.62 67.73 4.71
CA MET A 1 11.71 68.89 5.63
C MET A 1 10.35 69.56 5.65
N GLN A 2 9.83 69.90 6.84
CA GLN A 2 8.56 70.61 7.11
C GLN A 2 7.25 70.05 6.53
N PHE A 3 6.39 69.58 7.44
CA PHE A 3 4.92 69.61 7.32
C PHE A 3 4.42 71.05 7.26
N ASN A 4 3.21 71.27 6.72
CA ASN A 4 2.12 71.83 7.54
C ASN A 4 0.72 71.53 7.01
N MET A 5 -0.25 71.59 7.92
CA MET A 5 -1.69 71.39 7.69
C MET A 5 -2.35 72.75 7.28
N HIS A 6 -3.64 72.89 6.93
CA HIS A 6 -4.84 72.14 7.32
C HIS A 6 -6.04 72.39 6.38
N PHE A 7 -7.06 71.53 6.50
CA PHE A 7 -8.48 71.66 6.10
C PHE A 7 -8.87 72.21 4.71
N GLY A 8 -9.65 71.39 3.99
CA GLY A 8 -10.50 71.82 2.87
C GLY A 8 -11.98 71.55 3.15
N LEU A 9 -12.86 72.09 2.31
CA LEU A 9 -14.30 71.83 2.33
C LEU A 9 -14.84 71.96 0.90
N LEU A 10 -15.11 70.83 0.24
CA LEU A 10 -15.65 70.77 -1.11
C LEU A 10 -16.48 69.49 -1.31
N ILE A 11 -17.51 69.59 -2.16
CA ILE A 11 -18.60 68.63 -2.27
C ILE A 11 -18.20 67.46 -3.19
N LEU A 12 -18.45 66.22 -2.74
CA LEU A 12 -18.17 65.00 -3.52
C LEU A 12 -19.39 64.56 -4.33
N LEU A 13 -19.15 64.27 -5.61
CA LEU A 13 -20.02 63.48 -6.50
C LEU A 13 -19.16 62.48 -7.29
N PRO A 14 -19.21 61.19 -6.97
CA PRO A 14 -18.90 60.09 -7.90
C PRO A 14 -20.22 59.48 -8.39
N CYS A 15 -20.51 59.43 -9.70
CA CYS A 15 -19.89 58.54 -10.70
C CYS A 15 -19.94 57.05 -10.30
N ILE A 16 -20.78 56.31 -11.02
CA ILE A 16 -21.11 54.90 -10.75
C ILE A 16 -19.99 53.99 -11.28
N GLY A 17 -19.46 53.13 -10.41
CA GLY A 17 -18.59 52.01 -10.78
C GLY A 17 -19.09 50.73 -10.10
N SER A 18 -19.71 49.84 -10.88
CA SER A 18 -20.43 48.67 -10.36
C SER A 18 -19.51 47.52 -9.98
N LEU A 19 -18.84 47.63 -8.83
CA LEU A 19 -18.15 46.49 -8.20
C LEU A 19 -19.18 45.50 -7.63
N HIS A 20 -19.45 44.42 -8.35
CA HIS A 20 -20.12 43.25 -7.80
C HIS A 20 -19.17 42.49 -6.86
N PHE A 21 -19.09 42.95 -5.61
CA PHE A 21 -18.63 42.09 -4.53
C PHE A 21 -19.61 40.92 -4.36
N THR A 22 -19.12 39.70 -4.48
CA THR A 22 -19.81 38.52 -3.98
C THR A 22 -19.99 38.66 -2.47
N LYS A 23 -21.17 38.32 -1.95
CA LYS A 23 -21.38 38.28 -0.50
C LYS A 23 -20.55 37.13 0.10
N PRO A 24 -19.87 37.34 1.24
CA PRO A 24 -19.46 36.22 2.10
C PRO A 24 -20.69 35.41 2.53
N CYS A 25 -20.54 34.10 2.74
CA CYS A 25 -21.63 33.23 3.18
C CYS A 25 -22.19 33.67 4.54
N GLU A 26 -23.41 34.22 4.56
CA GLU A 26 -24.14 34.53 5.78
C GLU A 26 -24.56 33.22 6.48
N ARG A 27 -23.90 32.89 7.59
CA ARG A 27 -24.16 31.67 8.38
C ARG A 27 -25.61 31.67 8.89
N SER A 28 -26.42 30.71 8.46
CA SER A 28 -27.79 30.52 8.94
C SER A 28 -27.79 30.33 10.46
N SER A 29 -28.34 31.29 11.20
CA SER A 29 -28.30 31.32 12.67
C SER A 29 -29.41 30.46 13.30
N GLN A 30 -29.52 29.21 12.86
CA GLN A 30 -30.45 28.22 13.41
C GLN A 30 -29.68 27.22 14.28
N THR A 31 -29.53 27.56 15.57
CA THR A 31 -28.96 26.69 16.60
C THR A 31 -30.00 25.65 17.03
N TYR A 32 -29.83 24.41 16.58
CA TYR A 32 -30.56 23.23 17.05
C TYR A 32 -29.57 22.16 17.53
N ASP A 33 -30.08 21.05 18.07
CA ASP A 33 -29.37 20.23 19.05
C ASP A 33 -28.00 19.72 18.57
N ALA A 34 -26.93 20.29 19.13
CA ALA A 34 -25.57 19.99 18.72
C ALA A 34 -25.06 18.65 19.26
N SER A 35 -25.76 18.03 20.23
CA SER A 35 -25.26 16.90 21.01
C SER A 35 -24.86 15.69 20.14
N ASP A 36 -25.77 15.20 19.29
CA ASP A 36 -25.55 14.00 18.46
C ASP A 36 -24.37 14.14 17.47
N TYR A 37 -24.10 15.34 16.96
CA TYR A 37 -23.06 15.57 15.94
C TYR A 37 -21.81 16.32 16.44
N THR A 38 -21.69 16.60 17.75
CA THR A 38 -20.59 17.38 18.35
C THR A 38 -19.21 16.99 17.78
N ARG A 39 -18.88 15.69 17.77
CA ARG A 39 -17.58 15.17 17.30
C ARG A 39 -17.31 15.44 15.81
N LEU A 40 -18.33 15.49 14.97
CA LEU A 40 -18.19 15.87 13.57
C LEU A 40 -18.01 17.37 13.42
N ILE A 41 -18.78 18.17 14.16
CA ILE A 41 -18.70 19.64 14.14
C ILE A 41 -17.30 20.09 14.58
N ASP A 42 -16.77 19.52 15.66
CA ASP A 42 -15.39 19.77 16.12
C ASP A 42 -14.35 19.38 15.06
N TYR A 43 -14.52 18.23 14.41
CA TYR A 43 -13.61 17.77 13.36
C TYR A 43 -13.65 18.66 12.11
N LEU A 44 -14.82 19.12 11.68
CA LEU A 44 -14.98 20.07 10.57
C LEU A 44 -14.39 21.45 10.90
N ASN A 45 -14.60 21.96 12.12
CA ASN A 45 -13.98 23.22 12.56
C ASN A 45 -12.45 23.12 12.69
N TYR A 46 -11.91 21.93 12.97
CA TYR A 46 -10.47 21.66 12.94
C TYR A 46 -9.90 21.58 11.52
N SER A 47 -10.67 21.12 10.53
CA SER A 47 -10.16 20.78 9.20
C SER A 47 -10.46 21.79 8.09
N VAL A 48 -11.66 22.34 8.06
CA VAL A 48 -12.19 23.19 6.97
C VAL A 48 -11.65 24.61 7.05
N ASN A 49 -11.15 25.12 5.93
CA ASN A 49 -10.66 26.49 5.76
C ASN A 49 -11.68 27.34 4.99
N TYR A 50 -12.63 27.91 5.73
CA TYR A 50 -13.66 28.83 5.24
C TYR A 50 -13.17 30.15 4.58
N LYS A 51 -11.87 30.29 4.31
CA LYS A 51 -11.28 31.43 3.57
C LYS A 51 -11.04 31.11 2.08
N VAL A 52 -11.13 29.85 1.69
CA VAL A 52 -10.99 29.38 0.30
C VAL A 52 -12.39 29.13 -0.26
N ASP A 53 -12.63 29.44 -1.54
CA ASP A 53 -13.89 29.08 -2.19
C ASP A 53 -13.87 27.57 -2.56
N PRO A 54 -14.85 26.76 -2.12
CA PRO A 54 -14.93 25.34 -2.50
C PRO A 54 -15.08 25.09 -4.01
N CYS A 55 -15.33 26.12 -4.83
CA CYS A 55 -15.32 26.07 -6.29
C CYS A 55 -13.95 26.42 -6.90
N GLU A 56 -13.10 27.15 -6.19
CA GLU A 56 -11.74 27.47 -6.64
C GLU A 56 -10.74 26.38 -6.27
N ASP A 57 -10.83 25.82 -5.05
CA ASP A 57 -9.95 24.78 -4.56
C ASP A 57 -10.64 24.00 -3.42
N PHE A 58 -11.23 22.84 -3.75
CA PHE A 58 -11.97 22.05 -2.76
C PHE A 58 -11.03 21.42 -1.72
N TYR A 59 -9.78 21.11 -2.06
CA TYR A 59 -8.83 20.47 -1.16
C TYR A 59 -8.31 21.45 -0.09
N GLN A 60 -7.92 22.66 -0.47
CA GLN A 60 -7.55 23.69 0.50
C GLN A 60 -8.77 24.18 1.29
N PHE A 61 -9.98 24.18 0.70
CA PHE A 61 -11.21 24.42 1.46
C PHE A 61 -11.46 23.34 2.53
N SER A 62 -11.35 22.06 2.20
CA SER A 62 -11.68 20.95 3.12
C SER A 62 -10.57 20.62 4.11
N CYS A 63 -9.31 20.70 3.69
CA CYS A 63 -8.14 20.20 4.38
C CYS A 63 -7.11 21.28 4.75
N GLY A 64 -7.22 22.51 4.25
CA GLY A 64 -6.21 23.55 4.48
C GLY A 64 -5.97 23.84 5.97
N ASN A 65 -7.03 23.92 6.78
CA ASN A 65 -6.90 24.06 8.23
C ASN A 65 -6.42 22.75 8.88
N TRP A 66 -6.81 21.58 8.38
CA TRP A 66 -6.29 20.28 8.87
C TRP A 66 -4.76 20.20 8.74
N ILE A 67 -4.22 20.66 7.61
CA ILE A 67 -2.79 20.65 7.28
C ILE A 67 -2.03 21.64 8.16
N VAL A 68 -2.58 22.83 8.43
CA VAL A 68 -2.02 23.80 9.37
C VAL A 68 -2.08 23.28 10.82
N ASN A 69 -3.25 22.84 11.26
CA ASN A 69 -3.53 22.42 12.65
C ASN A 69 -2.93 21.06 13.03
N THR A 70 -2.56 20.21 12.06
CA THR A 70 -1.84 18.95 12.32
C THR A 70 -0.39 19.27 12.66
N ASN A 71 -0.13 19.48 13.94
CA ASN A 71 1.19 19.67 14.52
C ASN A 71 1.61 18.39 15.26
N ASP A 72 2.16 17.41 14.53
CA ASP A 72 2.63 16.15 15.09
C ASP A 72 4.17 16.14 15.18
N THR A 73 4.70 16.01 16.40
CA THR A 73 6.15 15.86 16.66
C THR A 73 6.68 14.46 16.34
N LEU A 74 5.78 13.52 16.00
CA LEU A 74 6.04 12.19 15.45
C LEU A 74 5.76 12.12 13.94
N MET A 75 5.77 13.27 13.24
CA MET A 75 5.84 13.32 11.78
C MET A 75 7.25 12.86 11.34
N ASN A 76 7.46 11.53 11.33
CA ASN A 76 8.70 10.86 10.93
C ASN A 76 8.91 10.90 9.40
N TRP A 77 8.86 12.10 8.83
CA TRP A 77 9.35 12.50 7.50
C TRP A 77 8.72 11.81 6.27
N GLU A 78 7.80 10.86 6.44
CA GLU A 78 6.97 10.31 5.35
C GLU A 78 5.79 11.25 5.06
N ALA A 79 4.65 11.01 5.71
CA ALA A 79 3.48 11.88 5.71
C ALA A 79 2.61 11.65 6.95
N ILE A 80 1.61 12.51 7.15
CA ILE A 80 0.49 12.23 8.03
C ILE A 80 -0.83 12.59 7.35
N SER A 81 -1.79 11.67 7.43
CA SER A 81 -3.17 11.79 6.93
C SER A 81 -4.15 11.18 7.94
N PRO A 82 -5.47 11.36 7.80
CA PRO A 82 -6.48 10.65 8.57
C PRO A 82 -6.35 9.13 8.49
N LEU A 83 -6.01 8.57 7.32
CA LEU A 83 -5.75 7.12 7.17
C LEU A 83 -4.49 6.68 7.93
N ILE A 84 -3.40 7.47 7.90
CA ILE A 84 -2.18 7.18 8.67
C ILE A 84 -2.44 7.31 10.19
N LYS A 85 -3.20 8.32 10.63
CA LYS A 85 -3.63 8.47 12.05
C LYS A 85 -4.47 7.26 12.49
N MET A 86 -5.38 6.78 11.64
CA MET A 86 -6.21 5.60 11.90
C MET A 86 -5.38 4.30 11.93
N SER A 87 -4.40 4.11 11.04
CA SER A 87 -3.48 2.97 11.07
C SER A 87 -2.57 2.96 12.31
N ARG A 88 -2.09 4.13 12.77
CA ARG A 88 -1.35 4.24 14.03
C ARG A 88 -2.21 3.88 15.24
N LEU A 89 -3.48 4.29 15.26
CA LEU A 89 -4.43 3.88 16.30
C LEU A 89 -4.67 2.36 16.27
N TYR A 90 -4.82 1.77 15.09
CA TYR A 90 -4.94 0.33 14.92
C TYR A 90 -3.71 -0.44 15.44
N GLU A 91 -2.49 0.04 15.20
CA GLU A 91 -1.27 -0.52 15.80
C GLU A 91 -1.31 -0.41 17.34
N GLN A 92 -1.67 0.76 17.87
CA GLN A 92 -1.74 1.01 19.32
C GLN A 92 -2.75 0.07 19.99
N GLU A 93 -3.95 -0.08 19.44
CA GLU A 93 -4.98 -0.96 20.01
C GLU A 93 -4.58 -2.45 19.96
N GLN A 94 -3.87 -2.89 18.90
CA GLN A 94 -3.26 -4.23 18.84
C GLN A 94 -2.18 -4.41 19.92
N ARG A 95 -1.37 -3.38 20.18
CA ARG A 95 -0.37 -3.37 21.27
C ARG A 95 -1.03 -3.42 22.65
N GLU A 96 -2.16 -2.74 22.83
CA GLU A 96 -2.93 -2.74 24.09
C GLU A 96 -3.53 -4.12 24.39
N VAL A 97 -4.16 -4.79 23.41
CA VAL A 97 -4.71 -6.15 23.63
C VAL A 97 -3.61 -7.22 23.81
N LEU A 98 -2.41 -7.00 23.27
CA LEU A 98 -1.22 -7.82 23.54
C LEU A 98 -0.62 -7.57 24.93
N ASN A 99 -0.68 -6.33 25.42
CA ASN A 99 -0.20 -5.93 26.75
C ASN A 99 -1.22 -6.22 27.88
N SER A 100 -2.39 -6.77 27.57
CA SER A 100 -3.37 -7.17 28.57
C SER A 100 -2.89 -8.38 29.38
N THR A 101 -2.98 -8.25 30.71
CA THR A 101 -2.68 -9.33 31.68
C THR A 101 -3.87 -10.27 31.91
N GLU A 102 -4.95 -10.14 31.14
CA GLU A 102 -6.12 -11.01 31.25
C GLU A 102 -5.80 -12.44 30.82
N GLN A 103 -6.38 -13.42 31.51
CA GLN A 103 -6.25 -14.83 31.16
C GLN A 103 -7.10 -15.15 29.92
N SER A 104 -6.45 -15.66 28.87
CA SER A 104 -7.11 -16.23 27.70
C SER A 104 -7.51 -17.70 27.97
N LYS A 105 -8.49 -18.19 27.20
CA LYS A 105 -8.78 -19.63 27.08
C LYS A 105 -8.10 -20.28 25.88
N SER A 106 -7.81 -19.49 24.84
CA SER A 106 -6.96 -19.88 23.73
C SER A 106 -5.49 -19.87 24.16
N ASP A 107 -4.80 -20.97 23.91
CA ASP A 107 -3.36 -21.11 24.08
C ASP A 107 -2.60 -20.26 23.03
N ALA A 108 -3.07 -20.16 21.78
CA ALA A 108 -2.47 -19.31 20.76
C ALA A 108 -2.38 -17.83 21.17
N ILE A 109 -3.46 -17.29 21.73
CA ILE A 109 -3.47 -15.93 22.31
C ILE A 109 -2.49 -15.82 23.48
N THR A 110 -2.41 -16.87 24.30
CA THR A 110 -1.49 -16.92 25.46
C THR A 110 -0.02 -16.94 25.02
N GLN A 111 0.33 -17.69 23.97
CA GLN A 111 1.68 -17.72 23.40
C GLN A 111 2.04 -16.40 22.73
N ALA A 112 1.12 -15.78 21.98
CA ALA A 112 1.30 -14.45 21.39
C ALA A 112 1.61 -13.38 22.45
N ARG A 113 0.84 -13.37 23.55
CA ARG A 113 1.08 -12.49 24.71
C ARG A 113 2.41 -12.82 25.40
N LYS A 114 2.78 -14.09 25.59
CA LYS A 114 4.06 -14.45 26.23
C LYS A 114 5.28 -14.07 25.39
N LEU A 115 5.25 -14.23 24.06
CA LEU A 115 6.31 -13.74 23.17
C LEU A 115 6.45 -12.21 23.25
N TYR A 116 5.34 -11.48 23.22
CA TYR A 116 5.34 -10.01 23.30
C TYR A 116 5.94 -9.48 24.61
N HIS A 117 5.49 -10.02 25.75
CA HIS A 117 6.01 -9.61 27.07
C HIS A 117 7.47 -10.04 27.28
N SER A 118 7.86 -11.24 26.85
CA SER A 118 9.26 -11.71 26.88
C SER A 118 10.18 -10.80 26.07
N CYS A 119 9.76 -10.40 24.86
CA CYS A 119 10.51 -9.44 24.04
C CYS A 119 10.69 -8.08 24.74
N ILE A 120 9.66 -7.56 25.42
CA ILE A 120 9.75 -6.29 26.16
C ILE A 120 10.70 -6.42 27.37
N GLY A 121 10.60 -7.53 28.11
CA GLY A 121 11.43 -7.83 29.29
C GLY A 121 12.83 -8.38 29.00
N ALA A 122 13.17 -8.64 27.73
CA ALA A 122 14.41 -9.32 27.34
C ALA A 122 15.68 -8.68 27.91
N GLU A 123 15.72 -7.35 28.02
CA GLU A 123 16.87 -6.65 28.59
C GLU A 123 17.01 -6.85 30.12
N GLU A 124 15.92 -7.16 30.83
CA GLU A 124 15.93 -7.53 32.26
C GLU A 124 16.26 -9.02 32.44
N GLU A 125 15.77 -9.88 31.55
CA GLU A 125 16.17 -11.30 31.43
C GLU A 125 17.70 -11.44 31.26
N TRP A 126 18.30 -10.68 30.35
CA TRP A 126 19.76 -10.70 30.12
C TRP A 126 20.56 -10.14 31.30
N ASN A 127 20.10 -9.05 31.90
CA ASN A 127 20.76 -8.47 33.08
C ASN A 127 20.69 -9.40 34.31
N SER A 128 19.67 -10.25 34.42
CA SER A 128 19.54 -11.22 35.53
C SER A 128 20.28 -12.55 35.29
N THR A 129 20.44 -12.98 34.03
CA THR A 129 21.15 -14.21 33.66
C THR A 129 22.64 -14.02 33.39
N GLY A 130 23.08 -12.80 33.06
CA GLY A 130 24.45 -12.50 32.63
C GLY A 130 24.76 -12.92 31.18
N LEU A 131 23.84 -13.62 30.51
CA LEU A 131 23.93 -13.99 29.10
C LEU A 131 23.21 -12.94 28.27
N SER A 132 23.98 -11.99 27.73
CA SER A 132 23.42 -10.83 27.05
C SER A 132 22.94 -11.14 25.62
N GLY A 133 22.07 -10.28 25.06
CA GLY A 133 21.49 -10.49 23.74
C GLY A 133 22.55 -10.64 22.65
N ILE A 134 23.59 -9.80 22.65
CA ILE A 134 24.72 -9.96 21.72
C ILE A 134 25.52 -11.25 21.96
N HIS A 135 25.63 -11.73 23.20
CA HIS A 135 26.31 -13.01 23.49
C HIS A 135 25.57 -14.21 22.90
N TYR A 136 24.23 -14.17 22.82
CA TYR A 136 23.45 -15.20 22.11
C TYR A 136 23.81 -15.24 20.62
N VAL A 137 23.85 -14.07 19.97
CA VAL A 137 24.18 -13.91 18.54
C VAL A 137 25.63 -14.32 18.26
N MET A 138 26.58 -13.87 19.07
CA MET A 138 27.99 -14.23 18.92
C MET A 138 28.24 -15.72 19.21
N GLY A 139 27.57 -16.31 20.21
CA GLY A 139 27.63 -17.75 20.48
C GLY A 139 27.02 -18.65 19.38
N LYS A 140 26.30 -18.08 18.41
CA LYS A 140 25.93 -18.77 17.15
C LYS A 140 27.06 -18.65 16.11
N ILE A 141 27.70 -17.48 16.01
CA ILE A 141 28.82 -17.23 15.10
C ILE A 141 30.06 -18.06 15.50
N GLU A 142 30.36 -18.17 16.80
CA GLU A 142 31.43 -19.04 17.34
C GLU A 142 31.20 -20.53 17.01
N LYS A 143 29.93 -20.97 16.97
CA LYS A 143 29.57 -22.34 16.60
C LYS A 143 29.65 -22.60 15.09
N PHE A 144 29.62 -21.57 14.25
CA PHE A 144 30.04 -21.68 12.85
C PHE A 144 31.57 -21.79 12.72
N GLY A 145 32.29 -20.99 13.51
CA GLY A 145 33.75 -21.03 13.61
C GLY A 145 34.34 -19.64 13.85
N ILE A 146 34.78 -18.98 12.78
CA ILE A 146 35.53 -17.72 12.84
C ILE A 146 34.78 -16.57 12.15
N PHE A 147 34.84 -15.38 12.75
CA PHE A 147 34.39 -14.12 12.15
C PHE A 147 35.59 -13.25 11.78
N PRO A 148 36.01 -13.20 10.49
CA PRO A 148 37.28 -12.56 10.11
C PRO A 148 37.39 -11.05 10.42
N MET A 149 36.27 -10.33 10.53
CA MET A 149 36.26 -8.89 10.87
C MET A 149 36.62 -8.59 12.34
N LEU A 150 36.51 -9.60 13.21
CA LEU A 150 36.77 -9.54 14.66
C LEU A 150 37.76 -10.63 15.14
N SER A 151 38.49 -11.28 14.24
CA SER A 151 39.49 -12.30 14.58
C SER A 151 40.84 -11.70 15.02
N GLU A 152 41.67 -12.56 15.61
CA GLU A 152 43.05 -12.21 16.00
C GLU A 152 43.96 -11.92 14.79
N ASP A 153 45.08 -11.24 15.07
CA ASP A 153 46.04 -10.71 14.12
C ASP A 153 47.45 -11.28 14.43
N PRO A 154 48.11 -12.01 13.52
CA PRO A 154 47.77 -12.22 12.10
C PRO A 154 46.73 -13.32 11.85
N PHE A 155 45.85 -13.07 10.89
CA PHE A 155 44.85 -14.02 10.39
C PHE A 155 45.43 -14.95 9.32
N ASP A 156 45.33 -16.27 9.49
CA ASP A 156 45.76 -17.27 8.51
C ASP A 156 44.73 -17.39 7.37
N GLU A 157 44.83 -16.48 6.40
CA GLU A 157 43.97 -16.46 5.22
C GLU A 157 44.16 -17.69 4.31
N ALA A 158 45.32 -18.35 4.35
CA ALA A 158 45.56 -19.56 3.57
C ALA A 158 44.80 -20.76 4.15
N GLN A 159 44.88 -20.97 5.46
CA GLN A 159 44.10 -22.01 6.14
C GLN A 159 42.59 -21.73 6.08
N PHE A 160 42.18 -20.47 6.19
CA PHE A 160 40.78 -20.08 6.08
C PHE A 160 40.22 -20.38 4.68
N ASN A 161 40.90 -19.91 3.62
CA ASN A 161 40.46 -20.13 2.24
C ASN A 161 40.45 -21.63 1.87
N ALA A 162 41.36 -22.44 2.42
CA ALA A 162 41.40 -23.89 2.21
C ALA A 162 40.26 -24.67 2.89
N LYS A 163 39.46 -24.02 3.76
CA LYS A 163 38.27 -24.60 4.41
C LYS A 163 36.97 -23.87 4.02
N PHE A 164 37.03 -22.93 3.09
CA PHE A 164 35.86 -22.12 2.75
C PHE A 164 34.86 -22.89 1.89
N ASP A 165 33.66 -23.03 2.43
CA ASP A 165 32.49 -23.56 1.75
C ASP A 165 31.37 -22.50 1.82
N PHE A 166 30.95 -22.00 0.66
CA PHE A 166 29.90 -21.00 0.57
C PHE A 166 28.50 -21.62 0.75
N THR A 167 28.30 -22.87 0.30
CA THR A 167 27.06 -23.63 0.51
C THR A 167 26.79 -23.81 2.00
N TRP A 168 27.78 -24.30 2.75
CA TRP A 168 27.69 -24.48 4.19
C TRP A 168 27.52 -23.15 4.95
N LEU A 169 28.26 -22.10 4.55
CA LEU A 169 28.09 -20.76 5.13
C LEU A 169 26.65 -20.25 5.00
N LEU A 170 26.07 -20.34 3.80
CA LEU A 170 24.69 -19.91 3.56
C LEU A 170 23.71 -20.79 4.36
N ALA A 171 23.87 -22.12 4.32
CA ALA A 171 22.97 -23.07 4.97
C ALA A 171 22.96 -22.93 6.50
N TYR A 172 24.14 -22.81 7.13
CA TYR A 172 24.27 -22.68 8.58
C TYR A 172 23.53 -21.46 9.13
N PHE A 173 23.73 -20.30 8.51
CA PHE A 173 23.06 -19.07 8.94
C PHE A 173 21.57 -19.06 8.54
N ASN A 174 21.15 -19.78 7.49
CA ASN A 174 19.73 -19.98 7.20
C ASN A 174 19.02 -20.81 8.28
N GLN A 175 19.64 -21.91 8.72
CA GLN A 175 19.16 -22.75 9.83
C GLN A 175 19.09 -21.97 11.16
N ASN A 176 20.07 -21.11 11.43
CA ASN A 176 20.24 -20.38 12.69
C ASN A 176 19.68 -18.94 12.70
N ASP A 177 18.63 -18.70 11.89
CA ASP A 177 17.95 -17.41 11.68
C ASP A 177 18.54 -16.48 10.61
N THR A 178 18.30 -16.89 9.36
CA THR A 178 18.60 -16.21 8.09
C THR A 178 18.48 -14.70 8.08
N VAL A 179 19.46 -14.05 7.44
CA VAL A 179 19.42 -12.64 7.02
C VAL A 179 20.08 -12.48 5.66
N LEU A 180 19.61 -13.17 4.64
CA LEU A 180 20.28 -13.22 3.34
C LEU A 180 19.32 -13.08 2.18
N ASP A 181 18.38 -12.16 2.35
CA ASP A 181 17.21 -11.99 1.48
C ASP A 181 17.60 -11.73 0.00
N VAL A 182 18.82 -11.25 -0.23
CA VAL A 182 19.42 -10.94 -1.53
C VAL A 182 20.04 -12.15 -2.26
N ILE A 183 20.49 -13.19 -1.54
CA ILE A 183 21.34 -14.27 -2.10
C ILE A 183 20.81 -15.68 -1.84
N VAL A 184 20.10 -15.94 -0.74
CA VAL A 184 19.51 -17.28 -0.52
C VAL A 184 18.10 -17.39 -1.10
N PRO A 185 17.72 -18.56 -1.66
CA PRO A 185 16.36 -18.78 -2.13
C PRO A 185 15.34 -18.68 -0.99
N ASP A 186 14.12 -18.34 -1.39
CA ASP A 186 12.93 -18.26 -0.53
C ASP A 186 11.84 -19.21 -1.04
N ILE A 187 10.85 -19.54 -0.21
CA ILE A 187 9.65 -20.27 -0.66
C ILE A 187 8.54 -19.26 -0.94
N TYR A 188 8.19 -19.11 -2.22
CA TYR A 188 7.10 -18.23 -2.66
C TYR A 188 5.89 -19.03 -3.11
N LEU A 189 4.71 -18.40 -3.05
CA LEU A 189 3.47 -18.97 -3.56
C LEU A 189 3.28 -18.56 -5.04
N GLU A 190 3.35 -19.53 -5.95
CA GLU A 190 3.14 -19.35 -7.40
C GLU A 190 1.64 -19.28 -7.71
N SER A 191 0.91 -20.26 -7.20
CA SER A 191 -0.48 -20.16 -6.77
C SER A 191 -0.50 -20.07 -5.24
N PHE A 192 -1.62 -19.67 -4.63
CA PHE A 192 -1.71 -19.68 -3.17
C PHE A 192 -1.98 -21.10 -2.60
N ALA A 193 -1.89 -22.12 -3.45
CA ALA A 193 -2.00 -23.54 -3.12
C ALA A 193 -0.76 -24.36 -3.54
N THR A 194 0.32 -23.72 -4.00
CA THR A 194 1.54 -24.41 -4.44
C THR A 194 2.76 -23.53 -4.16
N GLY A 195 3.54 -23.95 -3.17
CA GLY A 195 4.86 -23.39 -2.91
C GLY A 195 5.83 -23.72 -4.05
N ARG A 196 6.73 -22.78 -4.32
CA ARG A 196 7.84 -22.91 -5.25
C ARG A 196 9.09 -22.27 -4.64
N ILE A 197 10.25 -22.75 -5.06
CA ILE A 197 11.53 -22.16 -4.70
C ILE A 197 11.76 -20.93 -5.59
N SER A 198 12.22 -19.82 -5.01
CA SER A 198 12.55 -18.59 -5.72
C SER A 198 13.96 -18.09 -5.37
N PHE A 199 14.79 -17.95 -6.39
CA PHE A 199 16.11 -17.32 -6.36
C PHE A 199 16.05 -15.82 -6.75
N MET A 200 14.85 -15.23 -6.84
CA MET A 200 14.70 -13.77 -7.01
C MET A 200 15.35 -13.04 -5.82
N PRO A 201 16.22 -12.04 -6.05
CA PRO A 201 16.75 -11.22 -4.97
C PRO A 201 15.62 -10.40 -4.34
N ARG A 202 15.65 -10.26 -3.01
CA ARG A 202 14.72 -9.42 -2.24
C ARG A 202 15.42 -8.16 -1.76
N GLU A 203 14.65 -7.09 -1.56
CA GLU A 203 15.16 -5.86 -0.95
C GLU A 203 15.37 -6.03 0.56
N THR A 204 16.50 -5.52 1.04
CA THR A 204 16.85 -5.38 2.45
C THR A 204 16.72 -3.93 2.90
N LEU A 205 16.75 -3.70 4.22
CA LEU A 205 16.90 -2.36 4.83
C LEU A 205 18.08 -1.55 4.23
N PHE A 206 19.09 -2.24 3.70
CA PHE A 206 20.30 -1.65 3.11
C PHE A 206 20.33 -1.69 1.57
N SER A 207 19.27 -2.12 0.89
CA SER A 207 19.18 -2.04 -0.58
C SER A 207 19.05 -0.59 -1.07
N TYR A 208 18.50 0.28 -0.23
CA TYR A 208 18.52 1.74 -0.38
C TYR A 208 19.94 2.34 -0.32
N LEU A 209 20.98 1.56 0.04
CA LEU A 209 22.39 1.96 -0.12
C LEU A 209 22.91 1.75 -1.57
N GLY A 210 22.02 1.40 -2.51
CA GLY A 210 22.29 1.19 -3.93
C GLY A 210 22.60 2.48 -4.72
N THR A 211 22.46 2.42 -6.05
CA THR A 211 23.16 3.29 -7.02
C THR A 211 22.88 4.81 -6.99
N ASP A 212 21.93 5.30 -6.18
CA ASP A 212 21.70 6.75 -5.96
C ASP A 212 22.38 7.27 -4.67
N PHE A 213 23.31 6.50 -4.10
CA PHE A 213 23.94 6.76 -2.81
C PHE A 213 24.73 8.08 -2.75
N THR A 214 24.43 8.93 -1.76
CA THR A 214 25.28 10.09 -1.48
C THR A 214 26.58 9.65 -0.80
N ARG A 215 27.70 10.31 -1.13
CA ARG A 215 29.01 10.07 -0.51
C ARG A 215 28.98 10.24 1.03
N LYS A 216 28.07 11.07 1.55
CA LYS A 216 27.77 11.27 2.97
C LYS A 216 27.33 9.92 3.60
N LEU A 217 26.19 9.39 3.16
CA LEU A 217 25.60 8.18 3.74
C LEU A 217 26.50 6.93 3.54
N GLN A 218 27.30 6.92 2.47
CA GLN A 218 28.34 5.94 2.18
C GLN A 218 29.55 5.98 3.16
N MET A 219 29.77 7.10 3.85
CA MET A 219 30.72 7.22 4.96
C MET A 219 30.04 6.93 6.30
N ASP A 220 28.80 7.37 6.49
CA ASP A 220 28.04 7.16 7.74
C ASP A 220 27.76 5.67 8.00
N PHE A 221 27.50 4.87 6.96
CA PHE A 221 27.38 3.40 7.09
C PHE A 221 28.71 2.73 7.49
N THR A 222 29.84 3.24 6.99
CA THR A 222 31.18 2.78 7.41
C THR A 222 31.44 3.09 8.88
N GLU A 223 31.08 4.29 9.35
CA GLU A 223 31.21 4.68 10.76
C GLU A 223 30.24 3.89 11.66
N PHE A 224 29.02 3.59 11.19
CA PHE A 224 28.07 2.70 11.86
C PHE A 224 28.64 1.30 12.07
N LEU A 225 29.15 0.64 11.02
CA LEU A 225 29.76 -0.67 11.15
C LEU A 225 31.02 -0.66 12.04
N LEU A 226 31.84 0.41 11.98
CA LEU A 226 33.01 0.55 12.86
C LEU A 226 32.61 0.67 14.34
N ARG A 227 31.57 1.45 14.65
CA ARG A 227 31.02 1.57 16.00
C ARG A 227 30.40 0.26 16.47
N LEU A 228 29.69 -0.44 15.59
CA LEU A 228 29.05 -1.71 15.88
C LEU A 228 30.09 -2.78 16.24
N MET A 229 31.09 -2.97 15.38
CA MET A 229 32.17 -3.95 15.62
C MET A 229 32.97 -3.63 16.89
N LYS A 230 33.22 -2.35 17.17
CA LYS A 230 33.87 -1.94 18.43
C LYS A 230 33.00 -2.22 19.66
N LEU A 231 31.67 -2.04 19.55
CA LEU A 231 30.72 -2.28 20.64
C LEU A 231 30.60 -3.78 20.95
N ILE A 232 30.47 -4.62 19.90
CA ILE A 232 30.47 -6.08 20.01
C ILE A 232 31.77 -6.57 20.64
N ALA A 233 32.92 -6.12 20.12
CA ALA A 233 34.23 -6.51 20.64
C ALA A 233 34.41 -6.19 22.14
N ALA A 234 33.91 -5.03 22.58
CA ALA A 234 33.96 -4.62 23.98
C ALA A 234 33.00 -5.43 24.88
N ASP A 235 31.85 -5.87 24.35
CA ASP A 235 30.89 -6.69 25.09
C ASP A 235 31.39 -8.13 25.28
N ILE A 236 31.93 -8.77 24.22
CA ILE A 236 32.43 -10.16 24.27
C ILE A 236 33.89 -10.28 24.72
N GLY A 237 34.52 -9.16 25.13
CA GLY A 237 35.83 -9.16 25.79
C GLY A 237 37.05 -9.37 24.89
N ILE A 238 36.94 -9.17 23.57
CA ILE A 238 38.05 -9.37 22.61
C ILE A 238 38.79 -8.07 22.28
N ASN A 239 40.03 -8.19 21.79
CA ASN A 239 40.83 -7.05 21.34
C ASN A 239 40.28 -6.49 20.02
N TYR A 240 40.04 -5.18 19.94
CA TYR A 240 39.47 -4.54 18.75
C TYR A 240 40.57 -4.02 17.79
N HIS A 241 40.86 -4.79 16.74
CA HIS A 241 41.89 -4.47 15.72
C HIS A 241 41.38 -3.51 14.64
N LYS A 242 41.19 -2.23 15.01
CA LYS A 242 40.56 -1.18 14.17
C LYS A 242 41.01 -1.19 12.69
N THR A 243 42.30 -1.29 12.41
CA THR A 243 42.84 -1.22 11.03
C THR A 243 42.33 -2.35 10.15
N ASN A 244 42.25 -3.56 10.70
CA ASN A 244 41.83 -4.76 9.97
C ASN A 244 40.32 -4.71 9.73
N THR A 245 39.55 -4.36 10.77
CA THR A 245 38.11 -4.09 10.66
C THR A 245 37.80 -2.97 9.65
N GLN A 246 38.63 -1.92 9.54
CA GLN A 246 38.48 -0.88 8.51
C GLN A 246 38.72 -1.41 7.09
N SER A 247 39.67 -2.33 6.90
CA SER A 247 39.90 -2.99 5.61
C SER A 247 38.73 -3.90 5.22
N ASP A 248 38.25 -4.72 6.17
CA ASP A 248 37.10 -5.62 5.94
C ASP A 248 35.80 -4.85 5.65
N ILE A 249 35.54 -3.75 6.36
CA ILE A 249 34.36 -2.90 6.09
C ILE A 249 34.47 -2.21 4.73
N LEU A 250 35.68 -1.86 4.26
CA LEU A 250 35.87 -1.33 2.92
C LEU A 250 35.58 -2.39 1.84
N ALA A 251 36.11 -3.60 1.99
CA ALA A 251 35.84 -4.72 1.08
C ALA A 251 34.34 -5.09 1.05
N LEU A 252 33.72 -5.21 2.23
CA LEU A 252 32.29 -5.45 2.41
C LEU A 252 31.44 -4.38 1.71
N ARG A 253 31.78 -3.09 1.86
CA ARG A 253 31.05 -1.99 1.23
C ARG A 253 31.18 -2.02 -0.30
N ILE A 254 32.34 -2.41 -0.84
CA ILE A 254 32.54 -2.58 -2.28
C ILE A 254 31.66 -3.74 -2.80
N PHE A 255 31.64 -4.87 -2.10
CA PHE A 255 30.79 -6.02 -2.43
C PHE A 255 29.30 -5.65 -2.40
N MET A 256 28.82 -5.03 -1.31
CA MET A 256 27.42 -4.58 -1.18
C MET A 256 27.04 -3.59 -2.29
N SER A 257 27.93 -2.64 -2.63
CA SER A 257 27.68 -1.69 -3.72
C SER A 257 27.63 -2.33 -5.10
N LYS A 258 28.35 -3.44 -5.33
CA LYS A 258 28.23 -4.25 -6.55
C LYS A 258 26.90 -5.00 -6.58
N ILE A 259 26.57 -5.76 -5.52
CA ILE A 259 25.36 -6.57 -5.40
C ILE A 259 24.08 -5.72 -5.53
N TYR A 260 23.93 -4.64 -4.76
CA TYR A 260 22.73 -3.78 -4.87
C TYR A 260 22.68 -2.99 -6.19
N GLY A 261 23.82 -2.83 -6.88
CA GLY A 261 23.88 -2.26 -8.23
C GLY A 261 23.19 -3.12 -9.30
N LEU A 262 22.98 -4.43 -9.04
CA LEU A 262 22.37 -5.36 -9.99
C LEU A 262 20.83 -5.21 -10.11
N SER A 263 20.16 -4.57 -9.15
CA SER A 263 18.70 -4.67 -8.96
C SER A 263 17.83 -3.89 -9.98
N ARG A 264 18.42 -3.16 -10.93
CA ARG A 264 17.69 -2.25 -11.82
C ARG A 264 17.03 -3.00 -13.01
N SER A 265 15.82 -3.50 -12.76
CA SER A 265 14.93 -4.24 -13.67
C SER A 265 15.32 -5.71 -13.89
N ILE A 266 14.66 -6.61 -13.17
CA ILE A 266 14.87 -8.06 -13.24
C ILE A 266 13.59 -8.74 -13.72
N SER A 267 13.62 -9.36 -14.90
CA SER A 267 12.54 -10.24 -15.35
C SER A 267 12.70 -11.62 -14.74
N ALA A 268 11.66 -12.15 -14.09
CA ALA A 268 11.66 -13.54 -13.63
C ALA A 268 11.56 -14.53 -14.81
N LYS A 269 12.34 -15.61 -14.74
CA LYS A 269 12.23 -16.81 -15.58
C LYS A 269 11.90 -18.04 -14.71
N SER A 270 11.49 -19.12 -15.36
CA SER A 270 11.37 -20.45 -14.75
C SER A 270 12.43 -21.37 -15.34
N MET A 271 13.11 -22.14 -14.50
CA MET A 271 14.13 -23.15 -14.87
C MET A 271 14.11 -24.28 -13.85
N ASN A 272 14.78 -25.39 -14.14
CA ASN A 272 14.96 -26.48 -13.17
C ASN A 272 15.96 -26.11 -12.07
N LEU A 273 15.94 -26.81 -10.94
CA LEU A 273 16.91 -26.60 -9.85
C LEU A 273 18.34 -26.96 -10.28
N SER A 274 18.50 -28.06 -11.02
CA SER A 274 19.77 -28.44 -11.68
C SER A 274 20.34 -27.32 -12.55
N GLN A 275 19.48 -26.59 -13.27
CA GLN A 275 19.86 -25.45 -14.10
C GLN A 275 20.28 -24.22 -13.27
N VAL A 276 19.89 -24.13 -11.99
CA VAL A 276 20.42 -23.10 -11.08
C VAL A 276 21.82 -23.47 -10.60
N ASP A 277 22.12 -24.75 -10.34
CA ASP A 277 23.50 -25.21 -10.07
C ASP A 277 24.42 -25.03 -11.29
N GLU A 278 23.89 -25.27 -12.49
CA GLU A 278 24.55 -25.00 -13.78
C GLU A 278 24.63 -23.50 -14.15
N THR A 279 24.05 -22.58 -13.36
CA THR A 279 24.12 -21.14 -13.67
C THR A 279 24.56 -20.22 -12.52
N ILE A 280 24.49 -20.61 -11.25
CA ILE A 280 24.90 -19.78 -10.09
C ILE A 280 25.98 -20.51 -9.27
N HIS A 281 27.10 -20.85 -9.93
CA HIS A 281 28.10 -21.84 -9.48
C HIS A 281 28.84 -21.56 -8.14
N LYS A 282 28.61 -20.44 -7.46
CA LYS A 282 29.36 -20.12 -6.22
C LYS A 282 28.95 -21.00 -5.04
N ALA A 283 27.74 -21.56 -5.06
CA ALA A 283 27.22 -22.53 -4.10
C ALA A 283 26.54 -23.68 -4.83
N ASN A 284 26.35 -24.79 -4.12
CA ASN A 284 25.55 -25.93 -4.54
C ASN A 284 24.14 -25.77 -3.93
N TRP A 285 23.19 -25.28 -4.72
CA TRP A 285 21.85 -24.92 -4.28
C TRP A 285 20.99 -26.16 -3.99
N THR A 286 21.20 -27.24 -4.72
CA THR A 286 20.61 -28.55 -4.38
C THR A 286 21.05 -29.02 -2.99
N GLU A 287 22.35 -28.96 -2.68
CA GLU A 287 22.88 -29.31 -1.35
C GLU A 287 22.46 -28.33 -0.26
N TYR A 288 22.45 -27.01 -0.54
CA TYR A 288 21.91 -26.01 0.36
C TYR A 288 20.47 -26.36 0.76
N LEU A 289 19.61 -26.70 -0.21
CA LEU A 289 18.21 -27.07 0.03
C LEU A 289 18.09 -28.37 0.84
N PHE A 290 18.93 -29.39 0.58
CA PHE A 290 18.96 -30.59 1.42
C PHE A 290 19.43 -30.30 2.85
N LEU A 291 20.35 -29.37 3.05
CA LEU A 291 20.79 -28.93 4.38
C LEU A 291 19.72 -28.12 5.12
N THR A 292 18.91 -27.32 4.42
CA THR A 292 17.99 -26.37 5.06
C THR A 292 16.53 -26.78 5.10
N ALA A 293 16.08 -27.69 4.24
CA ALA A 293 14.72 -28.22 4.22
C ALA A 293 14.56 -29.45 5.15
N PRO A 294 13.37 -29.66 5.74
CA PRO A 294 13.11 -30.85 6.54
C PRO A 294 13.14 -32.13 5.67
N PRO A 295 13.58 -33.29 6.18
CA PRO A 295 13.76 -34.52 5.38
C PRO A 295 12.54 -35.00 4.59
N ILE A 296 11.32 -34.65 5.01
CA ILE A 296 10.08 -34.98 4.28
C ILE A 296 9.94 -34.24 2.93
N VAL A 297 10.65 -33.13 2.76
CA VAL A 297 10.68 -32.31 1.52
C VAL A 297 11.83 -32.73 0.59
N HIS A 298 12.80 -33.54 1.07
CA HIS A 298 13.93 -34.00 0.27
C HIS A 298 13.54 -34.74 -1.02
N PRO A 299 12.45 -35.54 -1.09
CA PRO A 299 12.00 -36.14 -2.36
C PRO A 299 11.64 -35.09 -3.44
N TYR A 300 10.97 -33.99 -3.06
CA TYR A 300 10.63 -32.90 -3.98
C TYR A 300 11.88 -32.20 -4.54
N ILE A 301 12.92 -32.05 -3.72
CA ILE A 301 14.21 -31.47 -4.15
C ILE A 301 14.92 -32.44 -5.12
N ALA A 302 14.86 -33.74 -4.84
CA ALA A 302 15.45 -34.79 -5.69
C ALA A 302 14.72 -35.02 -7.02
N GLU A 303 13.49 -34.54 -7.18
CA GLU A 303 12.72 -34.58 -8.43
C GLU A 303 13.07 -33.45 -9.44
N ASP A 304 14.11 -32.65 -9.15
CA ASP A 304 14.58 -31.50 -9.94
C ASP A 304 13.45 -30.48 -10.25
N PRO A 305 12.92 -29.82 -9.22
CA PRO A 305 11.70 -29.03 -9.32
C PRO A 305 11.91 -27.75 -10.15
N ILE A 306 10.87 -27.30 -10.82
CA ILE A 306 10.86 -25.98 -11.48
C ILE A 306 10.90 -24.89 -10.39
N VAL A 307 11.88 -24.00 -10.50
CA VAL A 307 12.13 -22.87 -9.62
C VAL A 307 12.01 -21.54 -10.37
N ARG A 308 11.73 -20.47 -9.62
CA ARG A 308 11.71 -19.10 -10.15
C ARG A 308 13.10 -18.49 -10.01
N SER A 309 13.66 -18.00 -11.10
CA SER A 309 15.03 -17.48 -11.18
C SER A 309 15.04 -16.08 -11.80
N PRO A 310 16.00 -15.20 -11.48
CA PRO A 310 16.21 -13.95 -12.20
C PRO A 310 16.64 -14.19 -13.68
N SER A 311 16.77 -13.12 -14.45
CA SER A 311 17.25 -13.15 -15.83
C SER A 311 18.72 -13.57 -15.97
N GLU A 312 19.10 -14.22 -17.08
CA GLU A 312 20.51 -14.59 -17.38
C GLU A 312 21.48 -13.42 -17.14
N GLU A 313 21.18 -12.23 -17.67
CA GLU A 313 22.03 -11.02 -17.49
C GLU A 313 22.25 -10.64 -16.01
N TYR A 314 21.32 -10.95 -15.12
CA TYR A 314 21.49 -10.74 -13.67
C TYR A 314 22.37 -11.85 -13.07
N ILE A 315 22.18 -13.10 -13.50
CA ILE A 315 22.95 -14.26 -13.04
C ILE A 315 24.43 -14.15 -13.46
N GLU A 316 24.71 -13.76 -14.70
CA GLU A 316 26.07 -13.53 -15.22
C GLU A 316 26.82 -12.51 -14.34
N LYS A 317 26.20 -11.35 -14.07
CA LYS A 317 26.79 -10.30 -13.22
C LYS A 317 26.88 -10.74 -11.75
N LEU A 318 25.91 -11.50 -11.24
CA LEU A 318 25.98 -12.06 -9.89
C LEU A 318 27.19 -13.00 -9.76
N ASN A 319 27.44 -13.86 -10.75
CA ASN A 319 28.62 -14.73 -10.79
C ASN A 319 29.92 -13.94 -10.86
N GLU A 320 30.01 -12.90 -11.69
CA GLU A 320 31.17 -12.00 -11.75
C GLU A 320 31.49 -11.45 -10.34
N VAL A 321 30.49 -10.82 -9.71
CA VAL A 321 30.65 -10.21 -8.38
C VAL A 321 30.97 -11.24 -7.30
N LEU A 322 30.33 -12.42 -7.31
CA LEU A 322 30.60 -13.49 -6.36
C LEU A 322 31.99 -14.14 -6.56
N ASN A 323 32.46 -14.28 -7.80
CA ASN A 323 33.74 -14.92 -8.10
C ASN A 323 34.94 -14.01 -7.86
N GLU A 324 34.83 -12.71 -8.13
CA GLU A 324 35.84 -11.71 -7.76
C GLU A 324 35.97 -11.52 -6.23
N THR A 325 34.94 -11.87 -5.45
CA THR A 325 34.90 -11.59 -4.01
C THR A 325 35.57 -12.70 -3.19
N SER A 326 36.49 -12.29 -2.31
CA SER A 326 37.26 -13.21 -1.48
C SER A 326 36.38 -13.95 -0.45
N PRO A 327 36.74 -15.20 -0.07
CA PRO A 327 36.11 -15.93 1.04
C PRO A 327 35.92 -15.09 2.31
N ARG A 328 36.98 -14.37 2.71
CA ARG A 328 36.97 -13.46 3.87
C ARG A 328 35.85 -12.43 3.79
N THR A 329 35.64 -11.84 2.61
CA THR A 329 34.61 -10.83 2.37
C THR A 329 33.21 -11.45 2.34
N LEU A 330 33.04 -12.64 1.75
CA LEU A 330 31.76 -13.37 1.71
C LEU A 330 31.31 -13.80 3.11
N THR A 331 32.20 -14.38 3.92
CA THR A 331 31.93 -14.72 5.33
C THR A 331 31.65 -13.48 6.17
N ASN A 332 32.40 -12.39 5.98
CA ASN A 332 32.12 -11.12 6.64
C ASN A 332 30.76 -10.53 6.23
N TYR A 333 30.35 -10.63 4.96
CA TYR A 333 29.01 -10.21 4.53
C TYR A 333 27.92 -11.01 5.22
N VAL A 334 28.00 -12.35 5.20
CA VAL A 334 26.99 -13.22 5.81
C VAL A 334 26.86 -12.97 7.32
N ILE A 335 27.98 -12.90 8.05
CA ILE A 335 27.96 -12.68 9.50
C ILE A 335 27.50 -11.24 9.84
N VAL A 336 27.89 -10.23 9.06
CA VAL A 336 27.41 -8.86 9.30
C VAL A 336 25.91 -8.75 9.03
N GLN A 337 25.37 -9.34 7.96
CA GLN A 337 23.91 -9.35 7.77
C GLN A 337 23.21 -10.08 8.94
N TYR A 338 23.73 -11.24 9.38
CA TYR A 338 23.20 -11.97 10.54
C TYR A 338 23.06 -11.08 11.78
N ILE A 339 24.13 -10.37 12.14
CA ILE A 339 24.14 -9.41 13.25
C ILE A 339 23.13 -8.27 13.03
N LEU A 340 23.04 -7.72 11.81
CA LEU A 340 22.23 -6.54 11.49
C LEU A 340 20.72 -6.75 11.71
N HIS A 341 20.19 -7.95 11.48
CA HIS A 341 18.78 -8.29 11.74
C HIS A 341 18.46 -8.36 13.23
N SER A 342 19.39 -8.88 14.03
CA SER A 342 19.21 -8.97 15.48
C SER A 342 19.20 -7.61 16.16
N LEU A 343 19.92 -6.60 15.64
CA LEU A 343 20.20 -5.33 16.33
C LEU A 343 18.97 -4.60 16.89
N SER A 344 17.85 -4.60 16.16
CA SER A 344 16.61 -3.95 16.63
C SER A 344 15.96 -4.69 17.81
N LEU A 345 16.36 -5.93 18.07
CA LEU A 345 15.89 -6.76 19.17
C LEU A 345 16.90 -6.88 20.32
N LEU A 346 18.19 -6.55 20.11
CA LEU A 346 19.25 -6.59 21.12
C LEU A 346 19.11 -5.50 22.22
N GLU A 347 20.15 -5.32 23.05
CA GLU A 347 20.20 -4.33 24.13
C GLU A 347 20.01 -2.90 23.62
N LYS A 348 19.52 -1.99 24.48
CA LYS A 348 19.22 -0.59 24.14
C LYS A 348 20.40 0.20 23.57
N LYS A 349 21.64 -0.24 23.82
CA LYS A 349 22.88 0.30 23.23
C LYS A 349 23.00 0.01 21.73
N TYR A 350 22.57 -1.18 21.27
CA TYR A 350 22.52 -1.55 19.85
C TYR A 350 21.36 -0.86 19.14
N ILE A 351 20.18 -0.85 19.76
CA ILE A 351 19.01 -0.12 19.23
C ILE A 351 19.35 1.36 19.03
N LYS A 352 19.97 2.03 20.02
CA LYS A 352 20.43 3.43 19.88
C LYS A 352 21.45 3.66 18.78
N LEU A 353 22.33 2.69 18.50
CA LEU A 353 23.30 2.80 17.41
C LEU A 353 22.62 2.68 16.04
N LEU A 354 21.59 1.84 15.94
CA LEU A 354 20.73 1.72 14.77
C LEU A 354 19.84 2.96 14.58
N GLU A 355 19.20 3.47 15.64
CA GLU A 355 18.48 4.77 15.64
C GLU A 355 19.38 5.92 15.17
N TRP A 356 20.63 5.96 15.67
CA TRP A 356 21.60 6.97 15.25
C TRP A 356 21.89 6.88 13.75
N PHE A 357 22.17 5.69 13.21
CA PHE A 357 22.41 5.52 11.77
C PHE A 357 21.19 5.91 10.93
N ILE A 358 19.99 5.43 11.29
CA ILE A 358 18.72 5.76 10.63
C ILE A 358 18.43 7.28 10.69
N SER A 359 18.79 7.95 11.79
CA SER A 359 18.64 9.40 11.91
C SER A 359 19.54 10.23 10.97
N ILE A 360 20.59 9.62 10.38
CA ILE A 360 21.50 10.27 9.44
C ILE A 360 21.05 10.08 7.98
N SER A 361 20.30 9.01 7.68
CA SER A 361 19.68 8.80 6.35
C SER A 361 18.43 9.66 6.14
N ASP A 362 18.45 10.89 6.68
CA ASP A 362 17.42 11.92 6.57
C ASP A 362 15.98 11.42 6.85
N SER A 363 15.84 10.45 7.76
CA SER A 363 14.55 9.91 8.24
C SER A 363 14.66 9.40 9.70
N PRO A 364 14.63 10.31 10.70
CA PRO A 364 14.81 9.97 12.12
C PRO A 364 13.60 9.23 12.73
N ARG A 365 13.53 7.91 12.50
CA ARG A 365 12.60 7.00 13.21
C ARG A 365 13.14 6.69 14.61
N ARG A 366 12.29 6.86 15.63
CA ARG A 366 12.53 6.31 16.98
C ARG A 366 12.15 4.83 16.99
N LEU A 367 12.98 3.98 17.59
CA LEU A 367 12.75 2.54 17.68
C LEU A 367 12.34 2.18 19.12
N ASP A 368 11.03 2.26 19.40
CA ASP A 368 10.50 1.87 20.69
C ASP A 368 10.41 0.34 20.82
N ARG A 369 10.85 -0.19 21.98
CA ARG A 369 10.90 -1.65 22.26
C ARG A 369 9.54 -2.32 22.04
N SER A 370 8.43 -1.69 22.43
CA SER A 370 7.08 -2.27 22.32
C SER A 370 6.59 -2.31 20.87
N GLY A 371 6.90 -1.32 20.03
CA GLY A 371 6.60 -1.35 18.59
C GLY A 371 7.43 -2.40 17.83
N LEU A 372 8.69 -2.57 18.22
CA LEU A 372 9.56 -3.64 17.71
C LEU A 372 9.06 -5.03 18.11
N CYS A 373 8.70 -5.22 19.38
CA CYS A 373 8.13 -6.47 19.88
C CYS A 373 6.75 -6.77 19.26
N PHE A 374 5.92 -5.75 19.04
CA PHE A 374 4.68 -5.89 18.28
C PHE A 374 4.94 -6.38 16.85
N THR A 375 5.93 -5.80 16.16
CA THR A 375 6.30 -6.21 14.79
C THR A 375 6.68 -7.69 14.73
N VAL A 376 7.47 -8.17 15.70
CA VAL A 376 7.85 -9.61 15.80
C VAL A 376 6.64 -10.48 16.14
N THR A 377 5.88 -10.15 17.18
CA THR A 377 4.72 -10.95 17.59
C THR A 377 3.65 -11.00 16.49
N ASN A 378 3.37 -9.89 15.80
CA ASN A 378 2.39 -9.87 14.71
C ASN A 378 2.91 -10.57 13.43
N LYS A 379 4.24 -10.65 13.21
CA LYS A 379 4.78 -11.50 12.14
C LYS A 379 4.54 -13.00 12.42
N LEU A 380 4.64 -13.43 13.69
CA LEU A 380 4.62 -14.86 14.06
C LEU A 380 3.25 -15.38 14.52
N TYR A 381 2.42 -14.52 15.13
CA TYR A 381 1.08 -14.81 15.68
C TYR A 381 -0.03 -13.94 15.09
N LYS A 382 0.16 -13.46 13.85
CA LYS A 382 -0.76 -12.61 13.08
C LYS A 382 -2.25 -12.85 13.37
N VAL A 383 -2.71 -14.09 13.23
CA VAL A 383 -4.14 -14.44 13.34
C VAL A 383 -4.65 -14.31 14.78
N ALA A 384 -3.82 -14.61 15.79
CA ALA A 384 -4.18 -14.43 17.20
C ALA A 384 -4.20 -12.95 17.63
N VAL A 385 -3.31 -12.12 17.08
CA VAL A 385 -3.33 -10.65 17.27
C VAL A 385 -4.60 -10.05 16.67
N LEU A 386 -4.97 -10.47 15.46
CA LEU A 386 -6.20 -10.06 14.80
C LEU A 386 -7.46 -10.52 15.54
N ALA A 387 -7.46 -11.75 16.06
CA ALA A 387 -8.56 -12.27 16.87
C ALA A 387 -8.73 -11.46 18.17
N MET A 388 -7.64 -11.14 18.89
CA MET A 388 -7.68 -10.25 20.05
C MET A 388 -8.23 -8.86 19.69
N TYR A 389 -7.78 -8.27 18.59
CA TYR A 389 -8.27 -6.96 18.13
C TYR A 389 -9.76 -6.99 17.78
N ALA A 390 -10.21 -7.97 16.98
CA ALA A 390 -11.62 -8.08 16.58
C ALA A 390 -12.55 -8.29 17.78
N ARG A 391 -12.17 -9.17 18.73
CA ARG A 391 -12.88 -9.39 20.01
C ARG A 391 -12.98 -8.13 20.89
N SER A 392 -12.11 -7.14 20.70
CA SER A 392 -12.13 -5.87 21.45
C SER A 392 -13.12 -4.83 20.91
N LYS A 393 -13.68 -5.05 19.71
CA LYS A 393 -14.55 -4.09 19.02
C LYS A 393 -16.02 -4.53 19.07
N PRO A 394 -16.98 -3.57 19.05
CA PRO A 394 -18.41 -3.88 19.03
C PRO A 394 -18.87 -4.31 17.62
N THR A 395 -18.39 -5.46 17.15
CA THR A 395 -18.65 -5.92 15.77
C THR A 395 -20.12 -6.27 15.53
N GLU A 396 -20.90 -6.51 16.59
CA GLU A 396 -22.36 -6.63 16.55
C GLU A 396 -23.09 -5.33 16.15
N ILE A 397 -22.45 -4.17 16.37
CA ILE A 397 -22.93 -2.86 15.89
C ILE A 397 -22.31 -2.52 14.53
N LEU A 398 -21.01 -2.78 14.37
CA LEU A 398 -20.25 -2.33 13.19
C LEU A 398 -20.57 -3.17 11.93
N ARG A 399 -20.75 -4.49 12.07
CA ARG A 399 -20.99 -5.40 10.94
C ARG A 399 -22.32 -5.10 10.20
N PRO A 400 -23.47 -4.91 10.86
CA PRO A 400 -24.71 -4.55 10.16
C PRO A 400 -24.64 -3.21 9.40
N MET A 401 -23.85 -2.25 9.90
CA MET A 401 -23.63 -0.97 9.21
C MET A 401 -22.77 -1.14 7.94
N ALA A 402 -21.73 -1.99 7.98
CA ALA A 402 -20.95 -2.36 6.81
C ALA A 402 -21.78 -3.18 5.79
N GLU A 403 -22.56 -4.16 6.26
CA GLU A 403 -23.48 -4.96 5.44
C GLU A 403 -24.46 -4.09 4.64
N GLU A 404 -25.08 -3.11 5.30
CA GLU A 404 -26.00 -2.16 4.68
C GLU A 404 -25.30 -1.37 3.55
N MET A 405 -24.11 -0.82 3.84
CA MET A 405 -23.38 0.03 2.90
C MET A 405 -22.84 -0.76 1.71
N VAL A 406 -22.18 -1.90 1.94
CA VAL A 406 -21.71 -2.79 0.86
C VAL A 406 -22.87 -3.26 -0.01
N GLY A 407 -23.99 -3.67 0.59
CA GLY A 407 -25.21 -4.05 -0.14
C GLY A 407 -25.79 -2.91 -0.98
N ALA A 408 -25.84 -1.69 -0.44
CA ALA A 408 -26.32 -0.51 -1.15
C ALA A 408 -25.39 -0.10 -2.31
N ILE A 409 -24.08 -0.20 -2.12
CA ILE A 409 -23.04 0.20 -3.08
C ILE A 409 -22.92 -0.80 -4.24
N ILE A 410 -22.92 -2.11 -3.96
CA ILE A 410 -23.03 -3.16 -5.00
C ILE A 410 -24.36 -3.03 -5.76
N THR A 411 -25.45 -2.65 -5.09
CA THR A 411 -26.74 -2.39 -5.77
C THR A 411 -26.67 -1.16 -6.67
N ALA A 412 -26.04 -0.07 -6.21
CA ALA A 412 -25.86 1.13 -7.02
C ALA A 412 -25.03 0.82 -8.28
N PHE A 413 -23.91 0.09 -8.16
CA PHE A 413 -23.05 -0.30 -9.29
C PHE A 413 -23.81 -1.07 -10.37
N LYS A 414 -24.65 -2.03 -9.95
CA LYS A 414 -25.53 -2.79 -10.85
C LYS A 414 -26.53 -1.90 -11.58
N ASP A 415 -27.12 -0.89 -10.92
CA ASP A 415 -27.96 0.08 -11.64
C ASP A 415 -27.13 0.82 -12.71
N VAL A 416 -25.93 1.30 -12.36
CA VAL A 416 -25.17 2.17 -13.26
C VAL A 416 -24.82 1.39 -14.53
N VAL A 417 -24.36 0.14 -14.40
CA VAL A 417 -24.11 -0.76 -15.55
C VAL A 417 -25.39 -1.02 -16.34
N GLN A 418 -26.53 -1.17 -15.66
CA GLN A 418 -27.83 -1.37 -16.31
C GLN A 418 -28.31 -0.12 -17.08
N GLU A 419 -27.96 1.09 -16.64
CA GLU A 419 -28.34 2.36 -17.27
C GLU A 419 -27.37 2.85 -18.36
N ASN A 420 -26.10 2.42 -18.31
CA ASN A 420 -25.04 2.86 -19.23
C ASN A 420 -25.43 2.79 -20.73
N LYS A 421 -25.02 3.75 -21.55
CA LYS A 421 -25.45 3.81 -22.96
C LYS A 421 -24.53 3.11 -23.98
N TRP A 422 -23.23 2.98 -23.70
CA TRP A 422 -22.28 2.38 -24.66
C TRP A 422 -22.20 0.85 -24.54
N MET A 423 -22.52 0.28 -23.36
CA MET A 423 -22.59 -1.16 -23.15
C MET A 423 -23.84 -1.78 -23.81
N ASP A 424 -23.65 -2.70 -24.77
CA ASP A 424 -24.77 -3.46 -25.35
C ASP A 424 -25.40 -4.47 -24.35
N ARG A 425 -26.62 -4.93 -24.62
CA ARG A 425 -27.36 -5.85 -23.74
C ARG A 425 -26.60 -7.15 -23.40
N THR A 426 -25.76 -7.65 -24.31
CA THR A 426 -24.94 -8.84 -24.06
C THR A 426 -23.71 -8.51 -23.22
N PHE A 427 -23.14 -7.31 -23.34
CA PHE A 427 -22.06 -6.85 -22.48
C PHE A 427 -22.53 -6.61 -21.04
N LYS A 428 -23.62 -5.84 -20.86
CA LYS A 428 -24.25 -5.61 -19.56
C LYS A 428 -24.53 -6.91 -18.81
N LYS A 429 -25.05 -7.95 -19.51
CA LYS A 429 -25.29 -9.27 -18.91
C LYS A 429 -23.99 -9.93 -18.39
N ALA A 430 -22.87 -9.80 -19.11
CA ALA A 430 -21.59 -10.35 -18.67
C ALA A 430 -21.06 -9.59 -17.44
N VAL A 431 -21.02 -8.26 -17.51
CA VAL A 431 -20.55 -7.37 -16.42
C VAL A 431 -21.39 -7.53 -15.15
N LEU A 432 -22.72 -7.49 -15.25
CA LEU A 432 -23.63 -7.75 -14.13
C LEU A 432 -23.46 -9.17 -13.57
N GLY A 433 -23.02 -10.14 -14.38
CA GLY A 433 -22.65 -11.48 -13.94
C GLY A 433 -21.44 -11.48 -13.00
N LYS A 434 -20.41 -10.68 -13.28
CA LYS A 434 -19.24 -10.49 -12.39
C LYS A 434 -19.61 -9.72 -11.13
N ILE A 435 -20.27 -8.57 -11.25
CA ILE A 435 -20.66 -7.74 -10.09
C ILE A 435 -21.61 -8.51 -9.15
N SER A 436 -22.48 -9.37 -9.69
CA SER A 436 -23.39 -10.19 -8.87
C SER A 436 -22.72 -11.40 -8.21
N ARG A 437 -21.42 -11.62 -8.43
CA ARG A 437 -20.59 -12.61 -7.74
C ARG A 437 -19.48 -11.98 -6.88
N ILE A 438 -19.45 -10.66 -6.74
CA ILE A 438 -18.56 -10.02 -5.76
C ILE A 438 -18.96 -10.52 -4.38
N THR A 439 -17.99 -11.10 -3.67
CA THR A 439 -18.11 -11.49 -2.26
C THR A 439 -17.33 -10.51 -1.40
N TRP A 440 -17.52 -10.53 -0.08
CA TRP A 440 -16.78 -9.61 0.80
C TRP A 440 -16.63 -10.16 2.22
N THR A 441 -15.69 -9.59 2.97
CA THR A 441 -15.49 -9.81 4.41
C THR A 441 -15.39 -8.47 5.13
N LEU A 442 -15.88 -8.43 6.37
CA LEU A 442 -15.33 -7.54 7.40
C LEU A 442 -14.14 -8.27 8.03
N LEU A 443 -13.13 -7.54 8.52
CA LEU A 443 -12.00 -8.12 9.27
C LEU A 443 -12.43 -8.60 10.67
N ASP A 444 -13.27 -9.62 10.70
CA ASP A 444 -13.87 -10.28 11.85
C ASP A 444 -14.40 -11.66 11.36
N ASP A 445 -13.54 -12.68 11.37
CA ASP A 445 -13.84 -14.02 10.84
C ASP A 445 -14.36 -14.98 11.93
N ASP A 446 -15.15 -16.00 11.58
CA ASP A 446 -15.65 -17.00 12.53
C ASP A 446 -14.50 -17.70 13.30
N LEU A 447 -13.34 -17.88 12.65
CA LEU A 447 -12.11 -18.38 13.29
C LEU A 447 -11.69 -17.52 14.49
N PHE A 448 -11.85 -16.20 14.41
CA PHE A 448 -11.41 -15.29 15.46
C PHE A 448 -12.19 -15.50 16.76
N HIS A 449 -13.38 -16.12 16.72
CA HIS A 449 -14.22 -16.41 17.90
C HIS A 449 -14.20 -17.88 18.32
N ASN A 450 -13.43 -18.73 17.63
CA ASN A 450 -13.27 -20.14 17.94
C ASN A 450 -11.86 -20.41 18.51
N ASP A 451 -11.75 -20.42 19.85
CA ASP A 451 -10.48 -20.67 20.54
C ASP A 451 -9.81 -21.97 20.06
N THR A 452 -10.57 -23.07 19.88
CA THR A 452 -10.00 -24.36 19.44
C THR A 452 -9.41 -24.30 18.03
N ALA A 453 -10.10 -23.69 17.07
CA ALA A 453 -9.59 -23.59 15.70
C ALA A 453 -8.45 -22.56 15.57
N LEU A 454 -8.42 -21.53 16.43
CA LEU A 454 -7.28 -20.63 16.54
C LEU A 454 -6.06 -21.33 17.14
N ASP A 455 -6.28 -22.20 18.13
CA ASP A 455 -5.23 -22.97 18.80
C ASP A 455 -4.65 -24.06 17.90
N GLU A 456 -5.46 -24.72 17.06
CA GLU A 456 -5.00 -25.68 16.05
C GLU A 456 -3.99 -25.07 15.05
N LEU A 457 -4.08 -23.76 14.77
CA LEU A 457 -3.14 -23.05 13.87
C LEU A 457 -1.77 -22.78 14.50
N TYR A 458 -1.63 -22.87 15.82
CA TYR A 458 -0.41 -22.53 16.56
C TYR A 458 0.10 -23.68 17.44
N ALA A 459 -0.48 -24.88 17.31
CA ALA A 459 -0.20 -26.04 18.15
C ALA A 459 1.27 -26.52 18.11
N ALA A 460 2.02 -26.18 17.05
CA ALA A 460 3.46 -26.45 16.95
C ALA A 460 4.31 -25.63 17.95
N ASP A 461 3.79 -24.49 18.42
CA ASP A 461 4.52 -23.56 19.29
C ASP A 461 4.36 -23.88 20.79
N TYR A 462 3.68 -24.98 21.12
CA TYR A 462 3.23 -25.25 22.49
C TYR A 462 4.36 -25.78 23.37
N GLY A 463 4.48 -25.21 24.57
CA GLY A 463 5.62 -25.44 25.47
C GLY A 463 6.87 -24.58 25.19
N LEU A 464 6.90 -23.77 24.11
CA LEU A 464 8.05 -22.90 23.81
C LEU A 464 8.15 -21.64 24.69
N SER A 465 7.10 -21.32 25.44
CA SER A 465 6.94 -20.05 26.16
C SER A 465 7.74 -19.92 27.46
N ASP A 466 8.38 -21.00 27.88
CA ASP A 466 9.12 -21.09 29.14
C ASP A 466 10.63 -21.01 28.84
N GLN A 467 10.98 -20.35 27.73
CA GLN A 467 12.33 -20.23 27.18
C GLN A 467 12.75 -18.75 27.15
N PRO A 468 14.07 -18.44 27.28
CA PRO A 468 14.58 -17.08 27.11
C PRO A 468 14.17 -16.46 25.77
N PHE A 469 13.98 -15.15 25.70
CA PHE A 469 13.37 -14.46 24.55
C PHE A 469 13.95 -14.90 23.19
N LEU A 470 15.27 -14.85 23.04
CA LEU A 470 15.94 -15.17 21.76
C LEU A 470 15.88 -16.67 21.43
N GLU A 471 15.79 -17.55 22.42
CA GLU A 471 15.64 -18.99 22.21
C GLU A 471 14.18 -19.37 21.88
N MET A 472 13.19 -18.72 22.50
CA MET A 472 11.79 -18.82 22.09
C MET A 472 11.61 -18.33 20.65
N LEU A 473 12.17 -17.15 20.32
CA LEU A 473 12.11 -16.57 18.99
C LEU A 473 12.70 -17.52 17.94
N ALA A 474 13.93 -18.00 18.14
CA ALA A 474 14.63 -18.91 17.23
C ALA A 474 13.89 -20.24 17.00
N LYS A 475 13.16 -20.75 18.01
CA LYS A 475 12.35 -21.97 17.88
C LYS A 475 11.09 -21.72 17.03
N ILE A 476 10.39 -20.60 17.25
CA ILE A 476 9.19 -20.25 16.48
C ILE A 476 9.54 -19.91 15.02
N THR A 477 10.65 -19.18 14.76
CA THR A 477 11.11 -18.90 13.39
C THR A 477 11.54 -20.16 12.65
N HIS A 478 12.17 -21.13 13.33
CA HIS A 478 12.50 -22.44 12.75
C HIS A 478 11.24 -23.25 12.39
N ILE A 479 10.20 -23.22 13.22
CA ILE A 479 8.90 -23.84 12.92
C ILE A 479 8.27 -23.18 11.69
N ARG A 480 8.16 -21.85 11.64
CA ARG A 480 7.57 -21.14 10.49
C ARG A 480 8.31 -21.45 9.18
N LYS A 481 9.65 -21.49 9.19
CA LYS A 481 10.45 -21.93 8.04
C LYS A 481 10.17 -23.37 7.63
N THR A 482 9.96 -24.26 8.60
CA THR A 482 9.59 -25.66 8.33
C THR A 482 8.22 -25.73 7.66
N GLU A 483 7.24 -24.95 8.14
CA GLU A 483 5.92 -24.79 7.50
C GLU A 483 6.01 -24.18 6.10
N ASP A 484 6.92 -23.22 5.87
CA ASP A 484 7.19 -22.66 4.54
C ASP A 484 7.72 -23.73 3.58
N TYR A 485 8.70 -24.55 3.99
CA TYR A 485 9.15 -25.69 3.16
C TYR A 485 8.05 -26.73 2.92
N LEU A 486 7.16 -26.99 3.88
CA LEU A 486 6.08 -27.96 3.70
C LEU A 486 5.12 -27.54 2.57
N LYS A 487 4.95 -26.24 2.28
CA LYS A 487 4.14 -25.72 1.16
C LYS A 487 4.65 -26.16 -0.23
N LEU A 488 5.86 -26.69 -0.34
CA LEU A 488 6.36 -27.32 -1.57
C LEU A 488 5.66 -28.67 -1.86
N ILE A 489 5.23 -29.38 -0.81
CA ILE A 489 4.66 -30.74 -0.89
C ILE A 489 3.20 -30.83 -0.40
N THR A 490 2.70 -29.83 0.33
CA THR A 490 1.28 -29.70 0.67
C THR A 490 0.57 -28.83 -0.37
N VAL A 491 -0.58 -29.30 -0.85
CA VAL A 491 -1.51 -28.51 -1.66
C VAL A 491 -2.61 -27.99 -0.75
N GLU A 492 -2.70 -26.67 -0.57
CA GLU A 492 -3.77 -26.06 0.23
C GLU A 492 -5.09 -26.09 -0.57
N THR A 493 -5.96 -27.05 -0.25
CA THR A 493 -7.11 -27.41 -1.08
C THR A 493 -8.26 -26.40 -1.08
N ASP A 494 -8.22 -25.37 -0.22
CA ASP A 494 -9.17 -24.25 -0.20
C ASP A 494 -8.48 -22.88 -0.30
N GLU A 495 -7.59 -22.76 -1.30
CA GLU A 495 -6.97 -21.51 -1.80
C GLU A 495 -7.96 -20.32 -1.79
N ARG A 496 -9.22 -20.59 -2.20
CA ARG A 496 -10.27 -19.59 -2.37
C ARG A 496 -10.89 -19.11 -1.05
N SER A 497 -10.80 -19.88 0.03
CA SER A 497 -11.20 -19.46 1.37
C SER A 497 -10.08 -18.71 2.07
N TYR A 498 -8.84 -19.24 2.02
CA TYR A 498 -7.65 -18.55 2.54
C TYR A 498 -7.55 -17.13 1.98
N LEU A 499 -7.70 -16.99 0.65
CA LEU A 499 -7.65 -15.69 -0.04
C LEU A 499 -8.67 -14.66 0.44
N LYS A 500 -9.85 -15.09 0.87
CA LYS A 500 -10.92 -14.19 1.33
C LYS A 500 -10.75 -13.76 2.79
N LYS A 501 -10.03 -14.57 3.57
CA LYS A 501 -9.82 -14.38 5.01
C LYS A 501 -8.50 -13.66 5.34
N PHE A 502 -7.41 -13.98 4.62
CA PHE A 502 -6.06 -13.67 5.09
C PHE A 502 -5.14 -12.94 4.09
N SER A 503 -5.50 -12.91 2.80
CA SER A 503 -4.61 -12.48 1.70
C SER A 503 -3.98 -11.09 1.86
N TYR A 504 -4.66 -10.15 2.53
CA TYR A 504 -4.24 -8.75 2.61
C TYR A 504 -4.34 -8.15 4.02
N VAL A 505 -4.49 -8.97 5.07
CA VAL A 505 -4.48 -8.42 6.43
C VAL A 505 -3.08 -7.98 6.80
N GLY A 506 -2.89 -6.70 7.10
CA GLY A 506 -1.61 -6.10 7.49
C GLY A 506 -1.56 -5.72 8.98
N TYR A 507 -0.39 -5.23 9.42
CA TYR A 507 -0.28 -4.47 10.68
C TYR A 507 -0.82 -3.03 10.52
N ALA A 508 -0.66 -2.47 9.32
CA ALA A 508 -1.34 -1.26 8.87
C ALA A 508 -2.74 -1.60 8.36
N ALA A 509 -3.67 -0.65 8.46
CA ALA A 509 -5.03 -0.82 7.96
C ALA A 509 -5.12 -0.32 6.51
N ASN A 510 -5.57 -1.20 5.61
CA ASN A 510 -5.97 -0.85 4.25
C ASN A 510 -7.11 -1.75 3.75
N ALA A 511 -7.84 -1.31 2.73
CA ALA A 511 -8.87 -2.06 2.02
C ALA A 511 -8.31 -2.61 0.69
N PHE A 512 -8.93 -3.69 0.17
CA PHE A 512 -8.41 -4.41 -1.00
C PHE A 512 -9.50 -5.16 -1.79
N TYR A 513 -9.41 -5.13 -3.12
CA TYR A 513 -10.06 -6.08 -4.02
C TYR A 513 -9.10 -7.19 -4.45
N THR A 514 -9.57 -8.44 -4.42
CA THR A 514 -8.80 -9.62 -4.85
C THR A 514 -9.40 -10.19 -6.15
N PRO A 515 -8.83 -9.90 -7.34
CA PRO A 515 -9.39 -10.34 -8.62
C PRO A 515 -9.56 -11.85 -8.74
N ARG A 516 -8.59 -12.64 -8.23
CA ARG A 516 -8.58 -14.12 -8.30
C ARG A 516 -9.71 -14.81 -7.52
N VAL A 517 -10.38 -14.13 -6.59
CA VAL A 517 -11.58 -14.65 -5.88
C VAL A 517 -12.81 -13.76 -6.02
N ASN A 518 -12.71 -12.66 -6.77
CA ASN A 518 -13.76 -11.64 -6.95
C ASN A 518 -14.33 -11.19 -5.60
N HIS A 519 -13.44 -10.66 -4.75
CA HIS A 519 -13.70 -10.39 -3.33
C HIS A 519 -13.23 -8.99 -2.92
N ILE A 520 -13.94 -8.29 -2.03
CA ILE A 520 -13.45 -7.09 -1.35
C ILE A 520 -13.25 -7.37 0.14
N MET A 521 -12.11 -6.99 0.71
CA MET A 521 -11.85 -7.06 2.15
C MET A 521 -12.06 -5.67 2.77
N ILE A 522 -13.01 -5.54 3.68
CA ILE A 522 -13.28 -4.31 4.42
C ILE A 522 -12.58 -4.36 5.78
N PRO A 523 -11.51 -3.57 6.00
CA PRO A 523 -10.78 -3.54 7.27
C PRO A 523 -11.65 -2.97 8.39
N LEU A 524 -11.80 -3.72 9.47
CA LEU A 524 -12.48 -3.28 10.70
C LEU A 524 -11.94 -1.93 11.25
N PRO A 525 -10.63 -1.62 11.18
CA PRO A 525 -10.10 -0.29 11.52
C PRO A 525 -10.68 0.89 10.73
N PHE A 526 -11.22 0.71 9.52
CA PHE A 526 -11.85 1.83 8.78
C PHE A 526 -13.20 2.22 9.40
N LEU A 527 -13.73 1.41 10.32
CA LEU A 527 -14.95 1.68 11.09
C LEU A 527 -14.64 2.41 12.41
N GLN A 528 -13.59 3.25 12.44
CA GLN A 528 -13.26 4.12 13.57
C GLN A 528 -12.82 5.54 13.14
N PHE A 529 -12.82 6.47 14.10
CA PHE A 529 -12.61 7.89 13.87
C PHE A 529 -11.16 8.16 13.39
N PRO A 530 -10.94 9.10 12.45
CA PRO A 530 -11.89 10.03 11.85
C PRO A 530 -12.65 9.50 10.61
N VAL A 531 -12.33 8.30 10.13
CA VAL A 531 -12.96 7.72 8.92
C VAL A 531 -14.44 7.41 9.17
N PHE A 532 -14.78 6.94 10.37
CA PHE A 532 -16.13 6.54 10.76
C PHE A 532 -16.40 6.85 12.24
N ASP A 533 -17.63 7.26 12.53
CA ASP A 533 -18.20 7.18 13.87
C ASP A 533 -19.68 6.83 13.73
N LYS A 534 -20.22 5.99 14.63
CA LYS A 534 -21.63 5.58 14.59
C LYS A 534 -22.61 6.75 14.78
N SER A 535 -22.14 7.86 15.34
CA SER A 535 -22.88 9.13 15.49
C SER A 535 -22.92 9.96 14.20
N PHE A 536 -22.02 9.74 13.23
CA PHE A 536 -21.91 10.60 12.05
C PHE A 536 -23.10 10.42 11.11
N PRO A 537 -23.57 11.51 10.44
CA PRO A 537 -24.69 11.43 9.52
C PRO A 537 -24.30 10.55 8.33
N ARG A 538 -25.26 9.76 7.84
CA ARG A 538 -24.99 8.77 6.78
C ARG A 538 -24.44 9.39 5.49
N SER A 539 -24.72 10.66 5.20
CA SER A 539 -24.06 11.43 4.14
C SER A 539 -22.53 11.36 4.23
N PHE A 540 -21.97 11.77 5.37
CA PHE A 540 -20.55 11.78 5.64
C PHE A 540 -19.96 10.36 5.60
N LEU A 541 -20.65 9.37 6.18
CA LEU A 541 -20.20 7.97 6.18
C LEU A 541 -20.21 7.31 4.78
N TYR A 542 -21.22 7.60 3.94
CA TYR A 542 -21.19 7.18 2.54
C TYR A 542 -20.10 7.95 1.74
N GLY A 543 -19.69 9.14 2.19
CA GLY A 543 -18.56 9.89 1.65
C GLY A 543 -17.20 9.29 2.05
N THR A 544 -17.03 8.87 3.31
CA THR A 544 -15.80 8.23 3.82
C THR A 544 -15.75 6.74 3.46
N VAL A 545 -16.29 5.87 4.32
CA VAL A 545 -16.26 4.40 4.15
C VAL A 545 -17.01 3.98 2.87
N GLY A 546 -18.05 4.70 2.48
CA GLY A 546 -18.80 4.39 1.26
C GLY A 546 -18.04 4.64 -0.04
N SER A 547 -17.20 5.68 -0.13
CA SER A 547 -16.36 5.90 -1.31
C SER A 547 -15.26 4.85 -1.42
N ILE A 548 -14.67 4.46 -0.28
CA ILE A 548 -13.68 3.38 -0.17
C ILE A 548 -14.29 2.05 -0.64
N ILE A 549 -15.46 1.64 -0.11
CA ILE A 549 -16.16 0.44 -0.62
C ILE A 549 -16.46 0.57 -2.12
N GLY A 550 -16.79 1.78 -2.60
CA GLY A 550 -17.03 2.08 -4.01
C GLY A 550 -15.78 1.92 -4.89
N HIS A 551 -14.62 2.33 -4.38
CA HIS A 551 -13.30 2.17 -4.97
C HIS A 551 -12.95 0.68 -5.10
N GLU A 552 -13.05 -0.09 -3.99
CA GLU A 552 -12.80 -1.55 -4.00
C GLU A 552 -13.64 -2.31 -5.03
N ILE A 553 -14.95 -2.04 -5.13
CA ILE A 553 -15.77 -2.73 -6.14
C ILE A 553 -15.47 -2.27 -7.57
N SER A 554 -14.90 -1.07 -7.76
CA SER A 554 -14.58 -0.53 -9.08
C SER A 554 -13.36 -1.23 -9.68
N HIS A 555 -12.40 -1.67 -8.86
CA HIS A 555 -11.30 -2.56 -9.30
C HIS A 555 -11.78 -3.84 -10.00
N SER A 556 -13.00 -4.31 -9.70
CA SER A 556 -13.57 -5.46 -10.41
C SER A 556 -13.73 -5.24 -11.93
N LEU A 557 -13.69 -3.98 -12.41
CA LEU A 557 -13.77 -3.58 -13.81
C LEU A 557 -12.71 -2.52 -14.22
N ASP A 558 -11.63 -2.33 -13.47
CA ASP A 558 -10.52 -1.47 -13.89
C ASP A 558 -9.68 -2.12 -15.03
N VAL A 559 -8.57 -1.49 -15.42
CA VAL A 559 -7.70 -1.98 -16.51
C VAL A 559 -7.12 -3.38 -16.28
N GLU A 560 -6.95 -3.82 -15.04
CA GLU A 560 -6.39 -5.11 -14.63
C GLU A 560 -7.48 -6.12 -14.22
N GLY A 561 -8.34 -5.73 -13.29
CA GLY A 561 -9.40 -6.58 -12.74
C GLY A 561 -10.40 -7.03 -13.80
N ARG A 562 -10.61 -6.25 -14.87
CA ARG A 562 -11.37 -6.68 -16.04
C ARG A 562 -10.82 -7.95 -16.71
N LEU A 563 -9.52 -8.26 -16.57
CA LEU A 563 -8.90 -9.46 -17.15
C LEU A 563 -9.36 -10.75 -16.44
N PHE A 564 -9.95 -10.61 -15.25
CA PHE A 564 -10.48 -11.71 -14.44
C PHE A 564 -12.01 -11.77 -14.53
N ASP A 565 -12.56 -12.97 -14.69
CA ASP A 565 -14.00 -13.17 -14.85
C ASP A 565 -14.79 -13.16 -13.53
N ALA A 566 -16.07 -13.52 -13.57
CA ALA A 566 -16.95 -13.67 -12.41
C ALA A 566 -16.54 -14.79 -11.42
N ASN A 567 -15.70 -15.74 -11.84
CA ASN A 567 -15.08 -16.77 -10.98
C ASN A 567 -13.66 -16.39 -10.54
N GLY A 568 -13.07 -15.29 -11.05
CA GLY A 568 -11.68 -14.90 -10.78
C GLY A 568 -10.63 -15.61 -11.64
N GLU A 569 -11.01 -16.19 -12.79
CA GLU A 569 -10.07 -16.77 -13.74
C GLU A 569 -9.58 -15.69 -14.73
N LYS A 570 -8.26 -15.59 -14.97
CA LYS A 570 -7.68 -14.64 -15.94
C LYS A 570 -7.89 -15.16 -17.38
N ARG A 571 -8.78 -14.53 -18.16
CA ARG A 571 -9.14 -14.96 -19.52
C ARG A 571 -9.79 -13.85 -20.34
N GLU A 572 -9.79 -13.96 -21.67
CA GLU A 572 -10.51 -13.02 -22.55
C GLU A 572 -12.03 -13.29 -22.53
N TRP A 573 -12.73 -12.85 -21.48
CA TRP A 573 -14.20 -12.97 -21.38
C TRP A 573 -14.96 -11.80 -22.03
N TRP A 574 -14.26 -10.81 -22.59
CA TRP A 574 -14.84 -9.68 -23.33
C TRP A 574 -14.63 -9.84 -24.83
N LYS A 575 -15.62 -9.43 -25.64
CA LYS A 575 -15.46 -9.32 -27.09
C LYS A 575 -14.53 -8.14 -27.40
N LYS A 576 -13.64 -8.28 -28.39
CA LYS A 576 -12.69 -7.23 -28.83
C LYS A 576 -13.32 -5.83 -28.94
N LYS A 577 -14.51 -5.71 -29.52
CA LYS A 577 -15.25 -4.43 -29.65
C LYS A 577 -15.72 -3.77 -28.34
N TRP A 578 -15.74 -4.51 -27.22
CA TRP A 578 -16.01 -3.98 -25.89
C TRP A 578 -14.71 -3.50 -25.24
N THR A 579 -13.63 -4.28 -25.40
CA THR A 579 -12.26 -3.92 -25.02
C THR A 579 -11.83 -2.62 -25.70
N GLU A 580 -11.93 -2.53 -27.02
CA GLU A 580 -11.64 -1.33 -27.82
C GLU A 580 -12.45 -0.09 -27.41
N GLU A 581 -13.66 -0.27 -26.88
CA GLU A 581 -14.56 0.82 -26.49
C GLU A 581 -14.39 1.21 -25.00
N TYR A 582 -13.88 0.28 -24.20
CA TYR A 582 -13.38 0.52 -22.85
C TYR A 582 -12.03 1.25 -22.89
N ASP A 583 -11.07 0.78 -23.68
CA ASP A 583 -9.70 1.29 -23.71
C ASP A 583 -9.65 2.78 -24.09
N LYS A 584 -10.55 3.25 -24.96
CA LYS A 584 -10.74 4.68 -25.28
C LYS A 584 -11.16 5.53 -24.08
N ARG A 585 -11.95 4.98 -23.15
CA ARG A 585 -12.38 5.67 -21.92
C ARG A 585 -11.31 5.60 -20.83
N ALA A 586 -10.52 4.53 -20.80
CA ALA A 586 -9.33 4.44 -19.96
C ALA A 586 -8.29 5.48 -20.39
N LEU A 587 -8.05 5.61 -21.69
CA LEU A 587 -7.15 6.61 -22.27
C LEU A 587 -7.52 8.04 -21.85
N CYS A 588 -8.81 8.35 -21.72
CA CYS A 588 -9.22 9.67 -21.22
C CYS A 588 -8.69 9.95 -19.80
N TYR A 589 -8.89 9.04 -18.84
CA TYR A 589 -8.33 9.23 -17.49
C TYR A 589 -6.80 9.26 -17.52
N LYS A 590 -6.16 8.42 -18.35
CA LYS A 590 -4.70 8.46 -18.54
C LYS A 590 -4.24 9.86 -18.98
N GLU A 591 -4.85 10.41 -20.02
CA GLU A 591 -4.56 11.76 -20.53
C GLU A 591 -4.91 12.85 -19.51
N GLN A 592 -5.97 12.70 -18.71
CA GLN A 592 -6.36 13.67 -17.68
C GLN A 592 -5.30 13.74 -16.55
N TYR A 593 -4.75 12.60 -16.12
CA TYR A 593 -3.71 12.54 -15.08
C TYR A 593 -2.28 12.77 -15.62
N ASP A 594 -1.95 12.48 -16.88
CA ASP A 594 -0.68 12.85 -17.53
C ASP A 594 -0.41 14.38 -17.49
N ASN A 595 -1.48 15.18 -17.50
CA ASN A 595 -1.42 16.65 -17.43
C ASN A 595 -1.20 17.18 -16.00
N VAL A 596 -1.37 16.34 -14.97
CA VAL A 596 -1.19 16.72 -13.56
C VAL A 596 0.30 16.83 -13.24
N LYS A 597 0.70 17.95 -12.64
CA LYS A 597 2.08 18.21 -12.23
C LYS A 597 2.24 18.18 -10.71
N ILE A 598 3.36 17.61 -10.26
CA ILE A 598 3.84 17.79 -8.87
C ILE A 598 4.54 19.17 -8.81
N PRO A 599 3.92 20.22 -8.23
CA PRO A 599 4.32 21.61 -8.56
C PRO A 599 5.74 21.97 -8.14
N LYS A 600 6.22 21.38 -7.04
CA LYS A 600 7.57 21.62 -6.50
C LYS A 600 8.71 21.05 -7.36
N PHE A 601 8.45 19.98 -8.11
CA PHE A 601 9.47 19.32 -8.94
C PHE A 601 9.28 19.56 -10.45
N ASN A 602 8.12 20.10 -10.87
CA ASN A 602 7.73 20.26 -12.27
C ASN A 602 7.84 18.94 -13.08
N VAL A 603 7.53 17.83 -12.41
CA VAL A 603 7.40 16.48 -12.98
C VAL A 603 5.91 16.19 -13.13
N SER A 604 5.47 15.68 -14.28
CA SER A 604 4.12 15.15 -14.46
C SER A 604 3.96 13.81 -13.76
N LEU A 605 2.74 13.47 -13.34
CA LEU A 605 2.40 12.09 -13.02
C LEU A 605 2.47 11.22 -14.29
N ASP A 606 2.69 9.92 -14.10
CA ASP A 606 2.39 8.95 -15.16
C ASP A 606 0.91 8.52 -15.01
N GLY A 607 0.07 9.00 -15.92
CA GLY A 607 -1.33 8.56 -16.02
C GLY A 607 -1.48 7.10 -16.42
N THR A 608 -0.39 6.41 -16.80
CA THR A 608 -0.35 4.97 -17.08
C THR A 608 -0.21 4.14 -15.81
N SER A 609 0.78 4.44 -14.95
CA SER A 609 0.96 3.73 -13.67
C SER A 609 -0.23 3.95 -12.74
N THR A 610 -0.79 5.17 -12.73
CA THR A 610 -1.91 5.52 -11.85
C THR A 610 -3.30 5.11 -12.38
N LEU A 611 -3.37 4.45 -13.54
CA LEU A 611 -4.63 4.29 -14.28
C LEU A 611 -5.69 3.43 -13.58
N ALA A 612 -5.30 2.40 -12.83
CA ALA A 612 -6.25 1.56 -12.09
C ALA A 612 -6.90 2.36 -10.94
N GLU A 613 -6.08 2.98 -10.11
CA GLU A 613 -6.48 3.85 -8.99
C GLU A 613 -7.37 5.01 -9.43
N ASN A 614 -6.97 5.70 -10.51
CA ASN A 614 -7.72 6.83 -11.05
C ASN A 614 -9.12 6.42 -11.55
N ILE A 615 -9.28 5.17 -12.03
CA ILE A 615 -10.58 4.59 -12.42
C ILE A 615 -11.38 4.15 -11.18
N ALA A 616 -10.71 3.64 -10.15
CA ALA A 616 -11.35 3.19 -8.92
C ALA A 616 -11.91 4.35 -8.09
N ASP A 617 -11.15 5.44 -7.89
CA ASP A 617 -11.68 6.72 -7.38
C ASP A 617 -12.76 7.27 -8.32
N ASN A 618 -12.37 7.38 -9.60
CA ASN A 618 -13.17 7.53 -10.82
C ASN A 618 -14.66 7.22 -10.64
N GLU A 619 -14.98 5.93 -10.63
CA GLU A 619 -16.36 5.43 -10.55
C GLU A 619 -16.81 5.16 -9.11
N GLY A 620 -15.88 4.93 -8.17
CA GLY A 620 -16.18 4.60 -6.77
C GLY A 620 -16.96 5.69 -6.05
N ILE A 621 -16.52 6.96 -6.15
CA ILE A 621 -17.27 8.09 -5.57
C ILE A 621 -18.67 8.23 -6.21
N LYS A 622 -18.79 8.01 -7.53
CA LYS A 622 -20.06 8.12 -8.27
C LYS A 622 -21.05 7.04 -7.83
N ILE A 623 -20.57 5.82 -7.60
CA ILE A 623 -21.38 4.70 -7.11
C ILE A 623 -21.77 4.92 -5.64
N ALA A 624 -20.85 5.38 -4.80
CA ALA A 624 -21.10 5.70 -3.39
C ALA A 624 -22.15 6.81 -3.22
N TYR A 625 -22.03 7.90 -3.99
CA TYR A 625 -23.02 8.98 -4.00
C TYR A 625 -24.39 8.46 -4.46
N ARG A 626 -24.44 7.63 -5.51
CA ARG A 626 -25.69 7.00 -5.96
C ARG A 626 -26.31 6.10 -4.90
N ALA A 627 -25.51 5.33 -4.16
CA ALA A 627 -25.97 4.50 -3.05
C ALA A 627 -26.59 5.37 -1.94
N TYR A 628 -25.90 6.44 -1.54
CA TYR A 628 -26.40 7.45 -0.60
C TYR A 628 -27.72 8.11 -1.05
N LYS A 629 -27.86 8.49 -2.32
CA LYS A 629 -29.11 9.05 -2.85
C LYS A 629 -30.25 8.02 -2.88
N LYS A 630 -29.97 6.75 -3.16
CA LYS A 630 -30.96 5.66 -3.04
C LYS A 630 -31.32 5.32 -1.58
N TYR A 631 -30.39 5.49 -0.64
CA TYR A 631 -30.63 5.38 0.80
C TYR A 631 -31.59 6.48 1.27
N THR A 632 -31.22 7.75 1.08
CA THR A 632 -32.03 8.91 1.49
C THR A 632 -33.42 8.94 0.87
N ALA A 633 -33.58 8.52 -0.39
CA ALA A 633 -34.89 8.41 -1.05
C ALA A 633 -35.88 7.47 -0.32
N ARG A 634 -35.40 6.50 0.46
CA ARG A 634 -36.22 5.54 1.24
C ARG A 634 -36.63 6.07 2.63
N LEU A 635 -35.99 7.14 3.11
CA LEU A 635 -36.30 7.71 4.43
C LEU A 635 -37.64 8.45 4.41
N LYS A 636 -38.25 8.64 5.59
CA LYS A 636 -39.35 9.59 5.78
C LYS A 636 -38.80 11.01 5.73
N ASP A 637 -39.61 11.99 5.31
CA ASP A 637 -39.11 13.35 5.06
C ASP A 637 -38.55 14.03 6.31
N SER A 638 -39.10 13.73 7.49
CA SER A 638 -38.58 14.14 8.80
C SER A 638 -37.22 13.54 9.20
N ALA A 639 -36.64 12.69 8.34
CA ALA A 639 -35.32 12.07 8.52
C ALA A 639 -34.40 12.31 7.30
N LYS A 640 -34.78 13.20 6.36
CA LYS A 640 -34.00 13.48 5.14
C LYS A 640 -33.08 14.69 5.22
N SER A 641 -33.31 15.62 6.14
CA SER A 641 -32.75 16.98 6.02
C SER A 641 -32.62 17.71 7.36
N GLU A 642 -31.46 17.57 7.99
CA GLU A 642 -30.91 18.58 8.90
C GLU A 642 -29.50 18.95 8.41
N ASN A 643 -29.11 20.22 8.51
CA ASN A 643 -27.78 20.69 8.12
C ASN A 643 -26.84 20.60 9.33
N VAL A 644 -25.65 20.05 9.14
CA VAL A 644 -24.63 19.95 10.21
C VAL A 644 -23.57 21.03 9.98
N ASP A 645 -23.38 21.88 10.98
CA ASP A 645 -22.58 23.13 10.90
C ASP A 645 -22.85 23.99 9.65
N GLY A 646 -24.13 24.10 9.27
CA GLY A 646 -24.57 24.84 8.08
C GLY A 646 -24.45 24.07 6.76
N PHE A 647 -23.70 22.97 6.69
CA PHE A 647 -23.60 22.13 5.49
C PHE A 647 -24.83 21.27 5.27
N THR A 648 -25.30 21.21 4.03
CA THR A 648 -26.34 20.27 3.61
C THR A 648 -25.82 18.84 3.58
N GLN A 649 -26.73 17.87 3.67
CA GLN A 649 -26.41 16.45 3.59
C GLN A 649 -25.73 16.05 2.25
N ASN A 650 -25.94 16.77 1.14
CA ASN A 650 -25.14 16.55 -0.08
C ASN A 650 -23.69 17.05 0.09
N GLN A 651 -23.48 18.21 0.70
CA GLN A 651 -22.14 18.79 0.91
C GLN A 651 -21.33 17.97 1.94
N LEU A 652 -21.98 17.44 2.99
CA LEU A 652 -21.35 16.56 3.98
C LEU A 652 -20.81 15.25 3.38
N PHE A 653 -21.39 14.74 2.29
CA PHE A 653 -20.85 13.61 1.54
C PHE A 653 -19.50 13.96 0.89
N PHE A 654 -19.43 15.07 0.15
CA PHE A 654 -18.19 15.49 -0.54
C PHE A 654 -17.11 15.96 0.45
N LEU A 655 -17.51 16.61 1.55
CA LEU A 655 -16.60 16.85 2.68
C LEU A 655 -16.05 15.53 3.23
N GLY A 656 -16.89 14.54 3.52
CA GLY A 656 -16.45 13.23 4.00
C GLY A 656 -15.42 12.56 3.09
N PHE A 657 -15.67 12.55 1.77
CA PHE A 657 -14.72 11.99 0.81
C PHE A 657 -13.39 12.77 0.77
N SER A 658 -13.43 14.09 0.88
CA SER A 658 -12.22 14.92 0.96
C SER A 658 -11.43 14.72 2.25
N GLN A 659 -12.13 14.53 3.38
CA GLN A 659 -11.50 14.43 4.68
C GLN A 659 -10.55 13.24 4.80
N ILE A 660 -10.80 12.11 4.13
CA ILE A 660 -9.86 10.97 4.16
C ILE A 660 -8.55 11.27 3.42
N TRP A 661 -8.56 12.20 2.46
CA TRP A 661 -7.42 12.59 1.63
C TRP A 661 -6.59 13.74 2.19
N CYS A 662 -6.99 14.39 3.29
CA CYS A 662 -6.17 15.42 3.93
C CYS A 662 -4.77 14.87 4.27
N ARG A 663 -3.69 15.44 3.73
CA ARG A 663 -2.33 14.94 3.90
C ARG A 663 -1.35 16.07 4.12
N LYS A 664 -0.47 15.90 5.10
CA LYS A 664 0.69 16.75 5.35
C LYS A 664 1.93 15.91 5.08
N THR A 665 2.58 16.15 3.94
CA THR A 665 3.69 15.36 3.41
C THR A 665 5.01 16.10 3.62
N ALA A 666 6.11 15.38 3.87
CA ALA A 666 7.43 16.01 3.84
C ALA A 666 7.92 16.23 2.40
N GLU A 667 8.96 17.05 2.23
CA GLU A 667 9.39 17.47 0.89
C GLU A 667 9.96 16.32 0.04
N PHE A 668 10.60 15.34 0.68
CA PHE A 668 11.20 14.18 0.03
C PHE A 668 10.14 13.20 -0.51
N THR A 669 9.16 12.84 0.32
CA THR A 669 8.08 11.90 -0.03
C THR A 669 7.22 12.40 -1.21
N LEU A 670 7.12 13.72 -1.41
CA LEU A 670 6.46 14.31 -2.58
C LEU A 670 7.21 14.05 -3.91
N TYR A 671 8.51 13.72 -3.86
CA TYR A 671 9.28 13.29 -5.03
C TYR A 671 9.11 11.79 -5.29
N GLU A 672 9.10 10.97 -4.24
CA GLU A 672 8.87 9.53 -4.33
C GLU A 672 7.48 9.19 -4.88
N GLN A 673 6.47 10.04 -4.60
CA GLN A 673 5.10 9.84 -5.07
C GLN A 673 4.94 9.79 -6.61
N ARG A 674 5.96 10.15 -7.40
CA ARG A 674 5.96 9.87 -8.86
C ARG A 674 6.04 8.37 -9.21
N PHE A 675 6.41 7.53 -8.25
CA PHE A 675 6.51 6.08 -8.35
C PHE A 675 5.35 5.35 -7.66
N ASP A 676 4.46 6.09 -7.01
CA ASP A 676 3.23 5.58 -6.40
C ASP A 676 2.23 5.21 -7.51
N GLU A 677 1.50 4.11 -7.33
CA GLU A 677 0.36 3.76 -8.20
C GLU A 677 -0.87 4.64 -7.91
N HIS A 678 -0.86 5.38 -6.79
CA HIS A 678 -1.89 6.33 -6.44
C HIS A 678 -1.50 7.78 -6.79
N ALA A 679 -2.42 8.52 -7.41
CA ALA A 679 -2.26 9.96 -7.57
C ALA A 679 -2.13 10.70 -6.20
N PRO A 680 -1.46 11.86 -6.13
CA PRO A 680 -1.40 12.67 -4.92
C PRO A 680 -2.80 13.00 -4.36
N PRO A 681 -3.01 12.97 -3.03
CA PRO A 681 -4.36 13.05 -2.46
C PRO A 681 -5.12 14.35 -2.75
N GLU A 682 -4.42 15.45 -3.01
CA GLU A 682 -5.00 16.68 -3.55
C GLU A 682 -5.79 16.41 -4.84
N TYR A 683 -5.20 15.70 -5.80
CA TYR A 683 -5.83 15.37 -7.08
C TYR A 683 -6.85 14.23 -6.96
N ARG A 684 -6.66 13.27 -6.04
CA ARG A 684 -7.74 12.35 -5.61
C ARG A 684 -8.92 13.12 -4.97
N SER A 685 -8.68 14.33 -4.48
CA SER A 685 -9.64 15.16 -3.73
C SER A 685 -10.24 16.37 -4.47
N GLU A 686 -9.88 16.63 -5.72
CA GLU A 686 -10.43 17.78 -6.48
C GLU A 686 -11.42 17.34 -7.59
N PHE A 687 -11.25 16.12 -8.11
CA PHE A 687 -11.92 15.62 -9.32
C PHE A 687 -13.47 15.63 -9.33
N TRP A 688 -14.14 15.72 -8.18
CA TRP A 688 -15.61 15.84 -8.14
C TRP A 688 -16.14 17.27 -8.34
N GLN A 689 -15.29 18.30 -8.33
CA GLN A 689 -15.72 19.64 -8.77
C GLN A 689 -16.27 19.58 -10.21
N GLU A 690 -15.74 18.70 -11.05
CA GLU A 690 -16.25 18.45 -12.40
C GLU A 690 -17.64 17.78 -12.41
N MET A 691 -18.01 17.04 -11.37
CA MET A 691 -19.18 16.13 -11.36
C MET A 691 -20.52 16.77 -10.96
N SER A 692 -20.62 18.10 -10.96
CA SER A 692 -21.84 18.88 -10.66
C SER A 692 -22.39 18.76 -9.22
N MET A 693 -21.85 19.56 -8.30
CA MET A 693 -22.46 19.81 -6.97
C MET A 693 -23.86 20.44 -7.11
N PRO A 694 -24.94 19.80 -6.60
CA PRO A 694 -26.27 20.41 -6.64
C PRO A 694 -26.37 21.57 -5.63
N GLY A 695 -26.31 22.81 -6.13
CA GLY A 695 -26.47 24.04 -5.33
C GLY A 695 -25.37 25.08 -5.48
N TYR A 696 -24.28 24.77 -6.20
CA TYR A 696 -23.25 25.75 -6.57
C TYR A 696 -23.12 25.82 -8.10
N GLU A 697 -23.05 27.03 -8.66
CA GLU A 697 -22.68 27.25 -10.07
C GLU A 697 -21.17 27.06 -10.22
N LEU A 698 -20.76 25.79 -10.35
CA LEU A 698 -19.35 25.40 -10.49
C LEU A 698 -18.70 26.07 -11.71
N ARG A 699 -17.62 26.80 -11.44
CA ARG A 699 -16.57 27.10 -12.42
C ARG A 699 -15.41 26.15 -12.13
N PRO A 700 -14.77 25.54 -13.14
CA PRO A 700 -13.56 24.75 -12.90
C PRO A 700 -12.44 25.62 -12.33
N SER A 701 -11.69 25.09 -11.36
CA SER A 701 -10.48 25.73 -10.82
C SER A 701 -9.48 26.07 -11.94
N GLU A 702 -8.62 27.07 -11.75
CA GLU A 702 -7.57 27.38 -12.74
C GLU A 702 -6.60 26.19 -12.95
N HIS A 703 -6.53 25.25 -12.00
CA HIS A 703 -5.76 24.01 -12.11
C HIS A 703 -6.48 22.95 -12.98
N ALA A 704 -7.81 22.82 -12.89
CA ALA A 704 -8.59 21.88 -13.69
C ALA A 704 -8.79 22.31 -15.15
N GLN A 705 -8.59 23.58 -15.49
CA GLN A 705 -8.86 24.15 -16.83
C GLN A 705 -7.93 23.64 -17.96
N THR A 706 -6.95 22.77 -17.69
CA THR A 706 -5.94 22.36 -18.67
C THR A 706 -6.16 20.98 -19.31
N ALA A 707 -7.08 20.14 -18.82
CA ALA A 707 -7.25 18.77 -19.29
C ALA A 707 -8.62 18.53 -19.98
N PRO A 708 -8.71 17.63 -20.99
CA PRO A 708 -9.99 17.27 -21.60
C PRO A 708 -10.83 16.38 -20.66
N HIS A 709 -11.98 16.87 -20.20
CA HIS A 709 -12.81 16.20 -19.19
C HIS A 709 -13.42 14.86 -19.64
N CYS A 710 -13.35 13.83 -18.79
CA CYS A 710 -13.85 12.48 -19.06
C CYS A 710 -15.37 12.31 -18.79
N PHE A 711 -16.19 13.14 -19.43
CA PHE A 711 -17.65 13.18 -19.23
C PHE A 711 -18.49 12.12 -19.96
N GLU A 712 -17.89 11.17 -20.70
CA GLU A 712 -18.49 9.86 -20.93
C GLU A 712 -17.86 8.80 -20.02
N PRO A 713 -18.19 8.77 -18.71
CA PRO A 713 -17.65 7.80 -17.79
C PRO A 713 -17.99 6.36 -18.21
N PHE A 714 -17.20 5.41 -17.73
CA PHE A 714 -17.39 3.99 -18.02
C PHE A 714 -18.80 3.50 -17.73
N VAL A 715 -19.47 4.08 -16.74
CA VAL A 715 -20.76 3.56 -16.31
C VAL A 715 -21.89 4.61 -16.35
N PHE A 716 -21.67 5.87 -15.96
CA PHE A 716 -22.76 6.85 -15.77
C PHE A 716 -23.31 7.52 -17.05
N THR A 717 -24.52 8.11 -16.99
CA THR A 717 -24.97 9.17 -17.93
C THR A 717 -26.02 10.10 -17.30
N TYR A 718 -25.61 11.32 -16.91
CA TYR A 718 -26.31 12.62 -16.75
C TYR A 718 -27.79 12.80 -16.33
N VAL A 719 -28.69 11.81 -16.42
CA VAL A 719 -30.16 12.02 -16.41
C VAL A 719 -30.73 12.31 -15.02
N LEU A 720 -30.05 11.92 -13.94
CA LEU A 720 -30.54 12.13 -12.57
C LEU A 720 -30.32 13.56 -12.06
N VAL A 721 -29.22 14.22 -12.43
CA VAL A 721 -28.81 15.53 -11.89
C VAL A 721 -29.83 16.64 -12.24
N LEU A 722 -30.33 16.63 -13.47
CA LEU A 722 -31.29 17.65 -13.96
C LEU A 722 -32.67 17.56 -13.29
N ARG A 723 -33.06 16.40 -12.74
CA ARG A 723 -34.44 16.20 -12.27
C ARG A 723 -34.71 16.87 -10.91
N ASP A 724 -33.72 16.88 -10.02
CA ASP A 724 -33.81 17.60 -8.75
C ASP A 724 -33.80 19.13 -9.00
N ALA A 725 -32.96 19.62 -9.91
CA ALA A 725 -32.89 21.03 -10.28
C ALA A 725 -34.23 21.57 -10.83
N ILE A 726 -34.88 20.85 -11.75
CA ILE A 726 -36.19 21.22 -12.30
C ILE A 726 -37.29 21.22 -11.22
N THR A 727 -37.17 20.37 -10.19
CA THR A 727 -38.18 20.26 -9.12
C THR A 727 -38.12 21.45 -8.15
N LEU A 728 -36.94 22.04 -7.91
CA LEU A 728 -36.79 23.30 -7.15
C LEU A 728 -37.31 24.52 -7.92
N ALA A 729 -37.19 24.54 -9.26
CA ALA A 729 -37.61 25.65 -10.11
C ALA A 729 -39.14 25.86 -10.22
N HIS A 730 -39.96 25.09 -9.50
CA HIS A 730 -41.43 25.17 -9.53
C HIS A 730 -42.08 25.55 -8.20
N ARG A 731 -41.34 26.25 -7.32
CA ARG A 731 -41.90 26.87 -6.09
C ARG A 731 -41.48 28.33 -5.88
N SER A 732 -41.76 29.19 -6.87
CA SER A 732 -41.84 30.64 -6.69
C SER A 732 -43.16 31.18 -7.27
N PRO A 733 -44.02 31.88 -6.51
CA PRO A 733 -45.34 32.31 -6.97
C PRO A 733 -45.36 33.71 -7.63
N HIS A 734 -44.22 34.24 -8.07
CA HIS A 734 -44.12 35.53 -8.75
C HIS A 734 -43.26 35.46 -10.03
N ASP A 735 -43.88 35.16 -11.17
CA ASP A 735 -44.13 36.19 -12.19
C ASP A 735 -45.03 35.69 -13.34
N LYS A 736 -45.85 36.58 -13.90
CA LYS A 736 -46.70 36.32 -15.06
C LYS A 736 -46.32 37.24 -16.23
N LEU A 737 -45.46 36.78 -17.15
CA LEU A 737 -45.32 37.38 -18.48
C LEU A 737 -44.58 36.44 -19.46
N GLY A 738 -45.10 36.30 -20.69
CA GLY A 738 -44.27 35.98 -21.86
C GLY A 738 -43.87 34.52 -22.15
N VAL A 739 -44.79 33.55 -22.16
CA VAL A 739 -44.48 32.21 -22.71
C VAL A 739 -44.29 32.28 -24.24
N ARG A 740 -43.09 31.95 -24.72
CA ARG A 740 -42.83 31.46 -26.09
C ARG A 740 -41.98 30.19 -26.01
N ARG A 741 -42.16 29.28 -26.97
CA ARG A 741 -41.67 27.89 -26.87
C ARG A 741 -40.20 27.75 -27.25
N PHE A 742 -39.57 26.72 -26.68
CA PHE A 742 -38.20 26.30 -26.96
C PHE A 742 -38.19 25.11 -27.93
N GLU A 743 -38.75 25.30 -29.14
CA GLU A 743 -38.84 24.24 -30.17
C GLU A 743 -37.95 24.51 -31.41
N ASP A 744 -37.53 25.76 -31.66
CA ASP A 744 -36.86 26.16 -32.92
C ASP A 744 -35.32 25.94 -32.98
N PHE A 745 -34.70 25.32 -31.98
CA PHE A 745 -33.22 25.23 -31.87
C PHE A 745 -32.59 23.89 -32.30
N HIS A 746 -33.31 23.05 -33.08
CA HIS A 746 -32.77 21.75 -33.54
C HIS A 746 -32.30 21.74 -35.01
N ASP A 747 -32.90 22.56 -35.89
CA ASP A 747 -32.76 22.41 -37.35
C ASP A 747 -31.53 23.09 -38.00
N GLN A 748 -30.65 23.76 -37.25
CA GLN A 748 -29.49 24.47 -37.82
C GLN A 748 -28.15 23.71 -37.77
N MET A 749 -28.10 22.47 -37.25
CA MET A 749 -26.85 21.69 -37.12
C MET A 749 -26.70 20.52 -38.13
N VAL A 750 -27.58 20.37 -39.13
CA VAL A 750 -27.53 19.22 -40.08
C VAL A 750 -27.62 19.62 -41.56
N SER A 751 -26.69 20.43 -42.09
CA SER A 751 -26.68 20.76 -43.54
C SER A 751 -25.33 21.16 -44.18
N ARG A 752 -24.22 20.44 -43.91
CA ARG A 752 -22.98 20.57 -44.73
C ARG A 752 -22.38 19.23 -45.18
N ARG A 753 -22.73 18.81 -46.41
CA ARG A 753 -21.97 17.80 -47.17
C ARG A 753 -20.77 18.45 -47.86
N PRO A 754 -19.55 17.89 -47.78
CA PRO A 754 -18.46 18.24 -48.68
C PRO A 754 -18.70 17.71 -50.11
N SER A 755 -18.30 18.47 -51.13
CA SER A 755 -18.38 18.10 -52.55
C SER A 755 -17.22 17.21 -52.98
N ARG A 756 -17.44 16.33 -53.97
CA ARG A 756 -16.37 15.62 -54.68
C ARG A 756 -15.50 16.61 -55.46
N GLY A 757 -14.18 16.55 -55.29
CA GLY A 757 -13.20 17.24 -56.12
C GLY A 757 -11.80 16.86 -55.66
N GLY A 758 -11.00 16.23 -56.53
CA GLY A 758 -9.70 15.67 -56.14
C GLY A 758 -8.55 16.17 -57.02
N ARG A 759 -7.33 16.16 -56.45
CA ARG A 759 -6.05 16.18 -57.18
C ARG A 759 -5.01 15.36 -56.42
N ARG A 760 -4.07 14.78 -57.15
CA ARG A 760 -2.98 13.93 -56.60
C ARG A 760 -1.82 14.80 -56.13
N VAL A 761 -1.21 14.45 -54.99
CA VAL A 761 0.24 14.60 -54.75
C VAL A 761 0.72 13.35 -54.00
N LYS A 762 1.94 12.89 -54.32
CA LYS A 762 2.72 11.84 -53.63
C LYS A 762 4.07 12.49 -53.26
N PRO A 763 4.70 12.15 -52.12
CA PRO A 763 5.57 10.96 -52.01
C PRO A 763 5.26 10.15 -50.71
N GLU A 764 5.68 8.89 -50.44
CA GLU A 764 6.98 8.19 -50.60
C GLU A 764 8.10 8.77 -49.69
N PHE A 765 8.92 8.02 -48.93
CA PHE A 765 9.04 6.61 -48.46
C PHE A 765 9.68 6.67 -47.03
N TRP A 766 9.89 5.64 -46.18
CA TRP A 766 9.90 4.15 -46.24
C TRP A 766 9.36 3.56 -44.91
N LEU A 767 8.93 2.29 -44.89
CA LEU A 767 8.95 1.38 -43.73
C LEU A 767 9.14 -0.08 -44.23
N PRO A 768 9.93 -0.95 -43.55
CA PRO A 768 10.06 -2.35 -43.92
C PRO A 768 8.97 -3.25 -43.28
N PRO A 769 8.36 -4.20 -44.02
CA PRO A 769 7.39 -5.18 -43.51
C PRO A 769 8.08 -6.45 -42.95
N PRO A 770 7.35 -7.32 -42.21
CA PRO A 770 7.95 -8.43 -41.43
C PRO A 770 8.27 -9.68 -42.27
N ALA A 771 9.20 -10.48 -41.76
CA ALA A 771 9.52 -11.80 -42.30
C ALA A 771 8.68 -12.91 -41.66
N THR A 772 8.11 -13.78 -42.49
CA THR A 772 7.53 -15.08 -42.11
C THR A 772 8.05 -16.17 -43.04
N ILE A 773 8.43 -17.32 -42.46
CA ILE A 773 8.73 -18.65 -43.03
C ILE A 773 9.32 -19.45 -41.85
N GLY A 774 9.06 -20.73 -41.64
CA GLY A 774 8.12 -21.64 -42.31
C GLY A 774 8.26 -23.05 -41.72
N SER A 775 7.21 -23.88 -41.78
CA SER A 775 7.18 -25.21 -41.15
C SER A 775 7.89 -26.28 -42.00
N VAL A 776 8.83 -27.02 -41.40
CA VAL A 776 9.35 -28.31 -41.91
C VAL A 776 9.45 -29.30 -40.75
N THR A 777 9.14 -30.57 -41.02
CA THR A 777 9.06 -31.67 -40.04
C THR A 777 10.01 -32.81 -40.41
N SER A 778 10.86 -33.28 -39.48
CA SER A 778 11.18 -34.70 -39.25
C SER A 778 12.40 -34.93 -38.35
N ASP A 779 12.20 -35.70 -37.28
CA ASP A 779 13.20 -36.49 -36.53
C ASP A 779 13.80 -37.65 -37.37
N PRO A 780 14.75 -38.47 -36.87
CA PRO A 780 15.75 -38.25 -35.79
C PRO A 780 17.18 -38.73 -36.15
N ALA A 781 18.21 -38.43 -35.32
CA ALA A 781 19.34 -39.34 -35.03
C ALA A 781 20.27 -38.82 -33.90
N THR A 782 20.81 -39.78 -33.12
CA THR A 782 21.90 -39.68 -32.13
C THR A 782 23.30 -39.74 -32.79
N PRO A 783 24.43 -39.54 -32.06
CA PRO A 783 24.59 -39.39 -30.60
C PRO A 783 25.01 -38.00 -30.11
#